data_AF-A0A9D0ZFH4-F1
#
_entry.id   AF-A0A9D0ZFH4-F1
#
_cell.length_a   1.000
_cell.length_b   1.000
_cell.length_c   1.000
_cell.angle_alpha   90.00
_cell.angle_beta   90.00
_cell.angle_gamma   90.00
#
_symmetry.space_group_name_H-M   'P 1'
#
loop_
_entity.id
_entity.type
_entity.pdbx_description
1 polymer ?
#
loop_
_entity_poly.entity_id
_entity_poly.type
_entity_poly.pdbx_seq_one_letter_code
_entity_poly.pdbx_strand_id
1 'polypeptide(L)'
;MKRTAAVLLCIFFALGLLAGCGSEPGTEPEQGGTVTGDQGDSALPAAGLTQTSSDASENILRAAVLYDGSDGSSAYQDLYSRLAQPLLLNFEAEAVDISGDYSLEGFDMVYPHESIAASAFADGAREAIVDFVSAGGSVFLDNSFYSFFDEDFLGAEDFSQLAAFPSDVEYPDVGDDLSELQYIMRSYLELIAEYAGGGTLDLGVAMDCSTAVPLALSGGYALAAVNAYGSGYVYFASALLPGDYSVAGMSLVRRGNAEGPVGTDLGAARLIENAFAAFVSKRTYGYALWRVYGVYGAPAMSWQAAIEDSGTITGSAAEDFAALCREYGQAPSFSMARSVYTRYLRAESVSTLLSESGSVLSFSMDLYESGYSSGTHAVAGDSYLTLAEFPDSGGYAEHSGLSAGAYPCVYDLDGDGTPDLLCGSSDGKLWLFRGEGYNGRLLTDEGEALAGPDGEELSVPGASAPTVADVDGDGIADILCGGSHGQIYLFRGLAEGGFAQGELFYEAALDGRALPEYGDLNGDGINDLVIGSDCGELLVVYGSAEGFVSSPVGISVFGVDGDWYAPRIYDMNGDEIADLAVGTSEGYVAILTGDGQGGFSSAGCIELDEQNADGNYHAKFGENCAPCFADINGDGHTDLVCGSLEYGLSYPIDSEYFPYRDELLGLVSGISDSGWYMGLHFYAGFDASPERESYELSAQIDAMRLYGAAYGQTGAGLHAGASGAGEPSQTFLSLYDGGMLWCAGLSGEVTDPGAEKVLSLPFYLTRGGEETILLLDSSPVLENEAWAETAGTLGLPILLEAELWETEALDERVAAAADFAAAYGYSFVTEYQLMYAIAAAENLDVDVMGNSASGFDIELVGSGVTNATALYSGVYQTSCGVRVSLGEGLSGLELAVDADVWRRDGNELYIGLNRPVRIYESSEEAEPHLTRVNLPATLSVHEGGASVLFDRGGMMQVETSVPASTSSSGWTSEPSASGGTIFTKYASSPGSILISYD
;
A
#
# COMPACT_ATOMS: atom_id res chain seq x y z
N MET A 1 -1.25 13.50 30.90
CA MET A 1 -0.71 12.98 32.19
C MET A 1 -1.81 12.87 33.26
N LYS A 2 -2.11 11.66 33.76
CA LYS A 2 -3.12 11.32 34.81
C LYS A 2 -4.61 11.51 34.45
N ARG A 3 -5.57 10.75 35.00
CA ARG A 3 -5.69 9.30 35.33
C ARG A 3 -7.08 9.04 35.99
N THR A 4 -7.83 8.08 35.45
CA THR A 4 -8.49 6.98 36.20
C THR A 4 -9.77 7.22 37.04
N ALA A 5 -10.78 6.38 36.74
CA ALA A 5 -11.82 5.79 37.62
C ALA A 5 -13.06 6.59 38.08
N ALA A 6 -14.21 5.96 38.41
CA ALA A 6 -14.82 4.66 38.02
C ALA A 6 -16.20 4.50 38.74
N VAL A 7 -16.99 3.47 38.35
CA VAL A 7 -17.95 2.70 39.21
C VAL A 7 -19.24 3.42 39.68
N LEU A 8 -20.43 2.81 39.84
CA LEU A 8 -21.13 1.60 39.31
C LEU A 8 -22.59 1.64 39.89
N LEU A 9 -23.47 0.67 39.54
CA LEU A 9 -24.84 0.41 40.08
C LEU A 9 -25.99 1.39 39.70
N CYS A 10 -27.27 0.99 39.60
CA CYS A 10 -27.95 -0.29 39.25
C CYS A 10 -29.50 -0.16 39.29
N ILE A 11 -30.22 -1.18 38.76
CA ILE A 11 -31.60 -1.64 39.12
C ILE A 11 -32.83 -0.89 38.55
N PHE A 12 -33.47 -1.56 37.57
CA PHE A 12 -34.91 -1.83 37.35
C PHE A 12 -36.02 -0.99 38.04
N PHE A 13 -36.98 -0.49 37.22
CA PHE A 13 -38.45 -0.65 37.33
C PHE A 13 -39.06 -0.14 35.99
N ALA A 14 -39.79 -0.85 35.11
CA ALA A 14 -40.80 -1.93 35.17
C ALA A 14 -42.27 -1.44 35.23
N LEU A 15 -42.94 -1.44 34.04
CA LEU A 15 -44.39 -1.27 33.75
C LEU A 15 -45.04 0.08 34.17
N GLY A 16 -46.12 0.58 33.54
CA GLY A 16 -46.96 0.11 32.43
C GLY A 16 -48.38 0.74 32.50
N LEU A 17 -49.32 0.37 31.60
CA LEU A 17 -50.73 0.87 31.47
C LEU A 17 -50.85 2.27 30.83
N LEU A 18 -51.81 2.62 29.95
CA LEU A 18 -52.99 2.01 29.28
C LEU A 18 -53.26 2.84 27.98
N ALA A 19 -53.96 2.43 26.90
CA ALA A 19 -54.75 1.24 26.52
C ALA A 19 -54.42 0.88 25.03
N GLY A 20 -55.17 0.17 24.16
CA GLY A 20 -56.58 -0.27 24.06
C GLY A 20 -57.49 0.74 23.31
N CYS A 21 -58.30 0.41 22.28
CA CYS A 21 -58.69 -0.88 21.66
C CYS A 21 -59.00 -0.64 20.14
N GLY A 22 -59.10 -1.63 19.22
CA GLY A 22 -58.97 -3.09 19.30
C GLY A 22 -60.06 -3.83 18.50
N SER A 23 -59.72 -4.85 17.71
CA SER A 23 -60.66 -5.82 17.10
C SER A 23 -59.96 -7.10 16.61
N GLU A 24 -60.50 -8.25 16.99
CA GLU A 24 -59.99 -9.63 16.82
C GLU A 24 -61.14 -10.54 16.30
N PRO A 25 -60.96 -11.86 16.04
CA PRO A 25 -59.73 -12.63 15.76
C PRO A 25 -59.86 -13.52 14.49
N GLY A 26 -58.84 -14.32 14.16
CA GLY A 26 -58.91 -15.33 13.08
C GLY A 26 -57.81 -16.38 13.07
N THR A 27 -58.01 -17.47 13.83
CA THR A 27 -57.25 -18.76 13.84
C THR A 27 -55.74 -18.74 14.15
N GLU A 28 -55.36 -19.50 15.17
CA GLU A 28 -53.98 -19.83 15.55
C GLU A 28 -53.39 -20.93 14.63
N PRO A 29 -52.07 -20.96 14.39
CA PRO A 29 -51.34 -22.19 14.07
C PRO A 29 -51.00 -22.98 15.35
N GLU A 30 -50.98 -24.31 15.28
CA GLU A 30 -50.67 -25.16 16.44
C GLU A 30 -49.18 -25.18 16.77
N GLN A 31 -48.81 -24.99 18.05
CA GLN A 31 -47.51 -25.42 18.57
C GLN A 31 -47.56 -26.92 18.89
N GLY A 32 -46.45 -27.64 18.69
CA GLY A 32 -46.25 -28.96 19.33
C GLY A 32 -45.80 -30.13 18.43
N GLY A 33 -45.27 -29.87 17.24
CA GLY A 33 -44.57 -30.88 16.44
C GLY A 33 -43.08 -30.94 16.78
N THR A 34 -42.68 -31.66 17.83
CA THR A 34 -41.25 -32.00 18.04
C THR A 34 -40.83 -33.05 17.03
N VAL A 35 -40.44 -32.60 15.83
CA VAL A 35 -39.74 -33.43 14.86
C VAL A 35 -38.29 -33.53 15.31
N THR A 36 -38.00 -34.56 16.11
CA THR A 36 -36.63 -35.09 16.16
C THR A 36 -36.42 -35.84 14.84
N GLY A 37 -36.00 -35.11 13.81
CA GLY A 37 -35.29 -35.75 12.71
C GLY A 37 -34.01 -36.35 13.28
N ASP A 38 -33.70 -37.59 12.92
CA ASP A 38 -32.31 -38.03 13.01
C ASP A 38 -31.54 -37.15 12.01
N GLN A 39 -30.55 -36.39 12.49
CA GLN A 39 -29.43 -36.02 11.62
C GLN A 39 -28.72 -37.34 11.31
N GLY A 40 -29.13 -37.99 10.22
CA GLY A 40 -28.44 -39.17 9.71
C GLY A 40 -27.05 -38.76 9.27
N ASP A 41 -26.04 -39.59 9.59
CA ASP A 41 -24.61 -39.26 9.48
C ASP A 41 -24.26 -38.59 8.13
N SER A 42 -24.20 -37.25 8.11
CA SER A 42 -23.86 -36.43 6.95
C SER A 42 -22.34 -36.39 6.77
N ALA A 43 -21.74 -37.57 6.65
CA ALA A 43 -20.32 -37.76 6.48
C ALA A 43 -20.01 -38.18 5.04
N LEU A 44 -19.00 -37.55 4.43
CA LEU A 44 -18.50 -37.96 3.12
C LEU A 44 -18.01 -39.41 3.15
N PRO A 45 -18.13 -40.15 2.03
CA PRO A 45 -17.56 -41.50 1.93
C PRO A 45 -16.05 -41.48 2.19
N ALA A 46 -15.57 -42.48 2.93
CA ALA A 46 -14.15 -42.61 3.29
C ALA A 46 -13.23 -42.61 2.05
N ALA A 47 -12.05 -42.01 2.17
CA ALA A 47 -11.12 -41.76 1.09
C ALA A 47 -10.79 -43.02 0.25
N GLY A 48 -10.90 -42.88 -1.07
CA GLY A 48 -10.72 -43.94 -2.05
C GLY A 48 -9.28 -44.08 -2.52
N LEU A 49 -8.32 -44.14 -1.59
CA LEU A 49 -6.89 -44.00 -1.89
C LEU A 49 -6.41 -44.88 -3.05
N THR A 50 -5.85 -44.22 -4.05
CA THR A 50 -5.08 -44.86 -5.13
C THR A 50 -3.64 -45.12 -4.67
N GLN A 51 -2.91 -46.00 -5.36
CA GLN A 51 -1.47 -46.11 -5.16
C GLN A 51 -0.77 -45.09 -6.05
N THR A 52 0.02 -44.18 -5.46
CA THR A 52 0.89 -43.23 -6.16
C THR A 52 1.66 -43.95 -7.27
N SER A 53 1.59 -43.43 -8.50
CA SER A 53 2.22 -44.07 -9.65
C SER A 53 3.73 -43.96 -9.61
N SER A 54 4.40 -44.88 -10.30
CA SER A 54 5.83 -44.81 -10.62
C SER A 54 6.14 -43.92 -11.84
N ASP A 55 5.13 -43.26 -12.40
CA ASP A 55 5.27 -42.18 -13.38
C ASP A 55 4.73 -40.88 -12.75
N ALA A 56 5.58 -39.88 -12.57
CA ALA A 56 5.21 -38.62 -11.90
C ALA A 56 4.08 -37.88 -12.63
N SER A 57 3.94 -38.07 -13.95
CA SER A 57 2.87 -37.43 -14.74
C SER A 57 1.47 -37.99 -14.47
N GLU A 58 1.36 -39.14 -13.80
CA GLU A 58 0.09 -39.72 -13.32
C GLU A 58 -0.26 -39.30 -11.87
N ASN A 59 0.60 -38.48 -11.23
CA ASN A 59 0.46 -37.99 -9.85
C ASN A 59 0.18 -36.47 -9.80
N ILE A 60 -0.38 -35.89 -10.88
CA ILE A 60 -0.70 -34.46 -11.03
C ILE A 60 -2.21 -34.30 -11.18
N LEU A 61 -2.83 -33.45 -10.35
CA LEU A 61 -4.23 -33.06 -10.51
C LEU A 61 -4.38 -32.07 -11.67
N ARG A 62 -5.31 -32.34 -12.58
CA ARG A 62 -5.56 -31.54 -13.77
C ARG A 62 -6.91 -30.85 -13.69
N ALA A 63 -6.92 -29.52 -13.77
CA ALA A 63 -8.11 -28.68 -13.69
C ALA A 63 -8.46 -28.04 -15.05
N ALA A 64 -9.73 -28.14 -15.46
CA ALA A 64 -10.25 -27.41 -16.61
C ALA A 64 -11.02 -26.16 -16.17
N VAL A 65 -10.54 -24.98 -16.56
CA VAL A 65 -11.24 -23.71 -16.41
C VAL A 65 -12.16 -23.52 -17.61
N LEU A 66 -13.45 -23.82 -17.46
CA LEU A 66 -14.39 -23.82 -18.56
C LEU A 66 -14.97 -22.43 -18.79
N TYR A 67 -15.06 -21.97 -20.04
CA TYR A 67 -15.68 -20.69 -20.41
C TYR A 67 -16.35 -20.76 -21.78
N ASP A 68 -17.34 -19.89 -22.04
CA ASP A 68 -17.85 -19.66 -23.40
C ASP A 68 -17.01 -18.57 -24.09
N GLY A 69 -16.25 -18.93 -25.12
CA GLY A 69 -15.46 -17.97 -25.90
C GLY A 69 -16.26 -17.20 -26.97
N SER A 70 -17.55 -17.51 -27.16
CA SER A 70 -18.37 -16.95 -28.25
C SER A 70 -19.04 -15.62 -27.93
N ASP A 71 -19.05 -15.19 -26.66
CA ASP A 71 -19.49 -13.86 -26.24
C ASP A 71 -18.43 -12.76 -26.51
N GLY A 72 -17.16 -13.15 -26.64
CA GLY A 72 -16.01 -12.25 -26.80
C GLY A 72 -15.46 -11.68 -25.50
N SER A 73 -15.88 -12.19 -24.34
CA SER A 73 -15.42 -11.81 -23.02
C SER A 73 -14.03 -12.35 -22.72
N SER A 74 -13.29 -11.63 -21.87
CA SER A 74 -12.03 -12.08 -21.28
C SER A 74 -12.13 -12.30 -19.76
N ALA A 75 -13.31 -12.14 -19.15
CA ALA A 75 -13.48 -12.24 -17.69
C ALA A 75 -12.99 -13.58 -17.09
N TYR A 76 -13.12 -14.69 -17.84
CA TYR A 76 -12.58 -16.00 -17.46
C TYR A 76 -11.06 -16.00 -17.20
N GLN A 77 -10.31 -15.01 -17.72
CA GLN A 77 -8.88 -14.84 -17.45
C GLN A 77 -8.61 -14.45 -16.00
N ASP A 78 -9.57 -13.87 -15.30
CA ASP A 78 -9.42 -13.51 -13.89
C ASP A 78 -9.42 -14.78 -13.03
N LEU A 79 -10.43 -15.66 -13.17
CA LEU A 79 -10.45 -17.03 -12.62
C LEU A 79 -9.22 -17.85 -13.04
N TYR A 80 -8.96 -17.93 -14.35
CA TYR A 80 -7.84 -18.72 -14.87
C TYR A 80 -6.49 -18.23 -14.32
N SER A 81 -6.30 -16.92 -14.11
CA SER A 81 -5.05 -16.40 -13.55
C SER A 81 -4.78 -16.97 -12.16
N ARG A 82 -5.77 -16.97 -11.25
CA ARG A 82 -5.65 -17.46 -9.87
C ARG A 82 -5.19 -18.92 -9.80
N LEU A 83 -5.67 -19.73 -10.74
CA LEU A 83 -5.33 -21.15 -10.88
C LEU A 83 -4.04 -21.41 -11.68
N ALA A 84 -3.58 -20.45 -12.49
CA ALA A 84 -2.35 -20.54 -13.28
C ALA A 84 -1.07 -20.16 -12.51
N GLN A 85 -1.19 -19.54 -11.32
CA GLN A 85 -0.12 -19.48 -10.32
C GLN A 85 -0.63 -20.18 -9.03
N PRO A 86 -0.73 -21.52 -9.03
CA PRO A 86 -1.38 -22.26 -7.96
C PRO A 86 -0.52 -22.31 -6.69
N LEU A 87 -1.18 -22.26 -5.53
CA LEU A 87 -0.55 -22.45 -4.21
C LEU A 87 -0.21 -23.93 -3.95
N LEU A 88 -0.92 -24.82 -4.64
CA LEU A 88 -0.72 -26.27 -4.62
C LEU A 88 0.32 -26.70 -5.68
N LEU A 89 1.17 -27.64 -5.29
CA LEU A 89 2.09 -28.36 -6.18
C LEU A 89 1.43 -29.62 -6.74
N ASN A 90 1.92 -30.12 -7.87
CA ASN A 90 1.28 -31.18 -8.64
C ASN A 90 -0.17 -30.85 -9.00
N PHE A 91 -0.40 -29.59 -9.38
CA PHE A 91 -1.67 -29.07 -9.89
C PHE A 91 -1.41 -28.28 -11.18
N GLU A 92 -2.12 -28.62 -12.26
CA GLU A 92 -2.06 -27.94 -13.56
C GLU A 92 -3.47 -27.46 -13.96
N ALA A 93 -3.60 -26.23 -14.43
CA ALA A 93 -4.87 -25.67 -14.91
C ALA A 93 -4.81 -25.28 -16.40
N GLU A 94 -5.82 -25.67 -17.19
CA GLU A 94 -5.97 -25.28 -18.59
C GLU A 94 -7.32 -24.58 -18.83
N ALA A 95 -7.35 -23.51 -19.64
CA ALA A 95 -8.58 -22.83 -20.03
C ALA A 95 -9.21 -23.49 -21.28
N VAL A 96 -10.50 -23.86 -21.20
CA VAL A 96 -11.20 -24.66 -22.23
C VAL A 96 -12.49 -23.95 -22.69
N ASP A 97 -12.56 -23.66 -23.99
CA ASP A 97 -13.69 -22.99 -24.65
C ASP A 97 -14.81 -23.98 -25.00
N ILE A 98 -15.96 -23.86 -24.32
CA ILE A 98 -17.12 -24.74 -24.53
C ILE A 98 -17.89 -24.46 -25.84
N SER A 99 -17.55 -23.37 -26.56
CA SER A 99 -18.16 -23.05 -27.85
C SER A 99 -17.55 -23.82 -29.04
N GLY A 100 -16.41 -24.49 -28.81
CA GLY A 100 -15.70 -25.34 -29.76
C GLY A 100 -15.94 -26.85 -29.60
N ASP A 101 -15.13 -27.66 -30.29
CA ASP A 101 -15.02 -29.10 -30.02
C ASP A 101 -14.10 -29.30 -28.80
N TYR A 102 -14.64 -29.66 -27.62
CA TYR A 102 -13.89 -29.88 -26.38
C TYR A 102 -14.11 -31.27 -25.77
N SER A 103 -13.36 -31.59 -24.70
CA SER A 103 -13.48 -32.82 -23.90
C SER A 103 -13.03 -32.57 -22.46
N LEU A 104 -13.55 -33.35 -21.51
CA LEU A 104 -13.10 -33.39 -20.11
C LEU A 104 -12.27 -34.68 -19.81
N GLU A 105 -11.97 -35.49 -20.82
CA GLU A 105 -11.12 -36.68 -20.68
C GLU A 105 -9.67 -36.30 -20.37
N GLY A 106 -9.18 -36.70 -19.18
CA GLY A 106 -7.82 -36.40 -18.72
C GLY A 106 -7.71 -35.23 -17.73
N PHE A 107 -8.84 -34.70 -17.26
CA PHE A 107 -8.93 -33.80 -16.11
C PHE A 107 -9.49 -34.53 -14.88
N ASP A 108 -9.14 -34.05 -13.70
CA ASP A 108 -9.65 -34.50 -12.40
C ASP A 108 -10.61 -33.47 -11.77
N MET A 109 -10.46 -32.20 -12.15
CA MET A 109 -11.24 -31.07 -11.62
C MET A 109 -11.79 -30.14 -12.71
N VAL A 110 -12.91 -29.48 -12.41
CA VAL A 110 -13.53 -28.44 -13.26
C VAL A 110 -13.85 -27.20 -12.43
N TYR A 111 -13.50 -26.03 -12.98
CA TYR A 111 -13.85 -24.70 -12.47
C TYR A 111 -14.59 -23.95 -13.60
N PRO A 112 -15.93 -23.91 -13.61
CA PRO A 112 -16.69 -23.28 -14.67
C PRO A 112 -16.89 -21.78 -14.37
N HIS A 113 -16.56 -20.92 -15.34
CA HIS A 113 -16.81 -19.47 -15.27
C HIS A 113 -18.28 -19.12 -15.53
N GLU A 114 -18.80 -18.04 -14.93
CA GLU A 114 -20.22 -17.66 -14.98
C GLU A 114 -20.82 -17.54 -16.41
N SER A 115 -19.99 -17.21 -17.42
CA SER A 115 -20.46 -17.07 -18.81
C SER A 115 -21.08 -18.34 -19.39
N ILE A 116 -20.78 -19.51 -18.82
CA ILE A 116 -21.44 -20.79 -19.17
C ILE A 116 -22.93 -20.76 -18.81
N ALA A 117 -23.32 -20.13 -17.70
CA ALA A 117 -24.67 -20.23 -17.16
C ALA A 117 -25.74 -19.62 -18.10
N ALA A 118 -25.37 -18.59 -18.86
CA ALA A 118 -26.20 -17.92 -19.87
C ALA A 118 -25.89 -18.34 -21.32
N SER A 119 -24.95 -19.27 -21.52
CA SER A 119 -24.41 -19.65 -22.83
C SER A 119 -25.43 -20.34 -23.75
N ALA A 120 -25.23 -20.21 -25.07
CA ALA A 120 -25.92 -21.04 -26.07
C ALA A 120 -25.50 -22.52 -26.02
N PHE A 121 -24.42 -22.84 -25.31
CA PHE A 121 -23.85 -24.18 -25.12
C PHE A 121 -24.14 -24.75 -23.71
N ALA A 122 -24.85 -24.01 -22.86
CA ALA A 122 -25.18 -24.31 -21.47
C ALA A 122 -25.65 -25.75 -21.22
N ASP A 123 -26.66 -26.22 -21.96
CA ASP A 123 -27.23 -27.58 -21.80
C ASP A 123 -26.15 -28.67 -21.97
N GLY A 124 -25.25 -28.51 -22.95
CA GLY A 124 -24.19 -29.47 -23.24
C GLY A 124 -23.07 -29.45 -22.20
N ALA A 125 -22.70 -28.26 -21.72
CA ALA A 125 -21.74 -28.13 -20.61
C ALA A 125 -22.30 -28.72 -19.31
N ARG A 126 -23.59 -28.54 -19.04
CA ARG A 126 -24.29 -29.13 -17.89
C ARG A 126 -24.26 -30.66 -17.93
N GLU A 127 -24.64 -31.27 -19.05
CA GLU A 127 -24.57 -32.73 -19.23
C GLU A 127 -23.11 -33.24 -19.07
N ALA A 128 -22.13 -32.55 -19.67
CA ALA A 128 -20.72 -32.94 -19.58
C ALA A 128 -20.16 -32.89 -18.14
N ILE A 129 -20.47 -31.83 -17.37
CA ILE A 129 -20.01 -31.69 -15.97
C ILE A 129 -20.66 -32.75 -15.08
N VAL A 130 -21.96 -33.03 -15.26
CA VAL A 130 -22.66 -34.05 -14.46
C VAL A 130 -22.14 -35.46 -14.76
N ASP A 131 -21.89 -35.81 -16.02
CA ASP A 131 -21.28 -37.10 -16.40
C ASP A 131 -19.83 -37.21 -15.88
N PHE A 132 -19.06 -36.11 -15.92
CA PHE A 132 -17.68 -36.03 -15.41
C PHE A 132 -17.60 -36.31 -13.90
N VAL A 133 -18.40 -35.62 -13.08
CA VAL A 133 -18.45 -35.85 -11.63
C VAL A 133 -19.00 -37.24 -11.31
N SER A 134 -20.01 -37.71 -12.05
CA SER A 134 -20.52 -39.09 -11.92
C SER A 134 -19.44 -40.15 -12.09
N ALA A 135 -18.47 -39.90 -12.97
CA ALA A 135 -17.36 -40.80 -13.26
C ALA A 135 -16.20 -40.75 -12.25
N GLY A 136 -16.12 -39.71 -11.42
CA GLY A 136 -15.07 -39.53 -10.39
C GLY A 136 -14.41 -38.16 -10.36
N GLY A 137 -14.65 -37.30 -11.35
CA GLY A 137 -14.13 -35.92 -11.36
C GLY A 137 -14.76 -35.05 -10.27
N SER A 138 -14.17 -33.89 -10.00
CA SER A 138 -14.68 -32.94 -9.01
C SER A 138 -14.99 -31.58 -9.63
N VAL A 139 -15.98 -30.85 -9.11
CA VAL A 139 -16.35 -29.51 -9.60
C VAL A 139 -16.42 -28.50 -8.46
N PHE A 140 -15.84 -27.33 -8.69
CA PHE A 140 -15.92 -26.18 -7.82
C PHE A 140 -16.97 -25.21 -8.39
N LEU A 141 -18.02 -24.90 -7.63
CA LEU A 141 -19.10 -24.00 -8.07
C LEU A 141 -19.21 -22.78 -7.17
N ASP A 142 -19.24 -21.61 -7.79
CA ASP A 142 -19.65 -20.37 -7.13
C ASP A 142 -21.18 -20.23 -7.11
N ASN A 143 -21.66 -19.07 -6.63
CA ASN A 143 -23.09 -18.86 -6.46
C ASN A 143 -23.87 -18.74 -7.79
N SER A 144 -23.22 -18.47 -8.93
CA SER A 144 -23.91 -18.33 -10.22
C SER A 144 -24.62 -19.64 -10.63
N PHE A 145 -24.07 -20.78 -10.21
CA PHE A 145 -24.54 -22.11 -10.61
C PHE A 145 -25.68 -22.68 -9.76
N TYR A 146 -26.19 -21.96 -8.74
CA TYR A 146 -27.22 -22.47 -7.82
C TYR A 146 -28.50 -22.96 -8.53
N SER A 147 -28.86 -22.34 -9.66
CA SER A 147 -30.01 -22.72 -10.49
C SER A 147 -29.61 -23.42 -11.81
N PHE A 148 -28.32 -23.72 -11.98
CA PHE A 148 -27.77 -24.35 -13.18
C PHE A 148 -27.66 -25.88 -13.07
N PHE A 149 -27.67 -26.45 -11.87
CA PHE A 149 -27.71 -27.90 -11.68
C PHE A 149 -28.98 -28.32 -10.92
N ASP A 150 -29.34 -29.60 -11.01
CA ASP A 150 -30.46 -30.15 -10.24
C ASP A 150 -30.08 -30.25 -8.74
N GLU A 151 -31.06 -30.10 -7.85
CA GLU A 151 -30.88 -30.10 -6.38
C GLU A 151 -30.14 -31.37 -5.88
N ASP A 152 -30.45 -32.55 -6.45
CA ASP A 152 -29.79 -33.84 -6.18
C ASP A 152 -28.28 -33.83 -6.51
N PHE A 153 -27.82 -33.02 -7.46
CA PHE A 153 -26.40 -32.89 -7.85
C PHE A 153 -25.63 -32.02 -6.86
N LEU A 154 -26.23 -30.88 -6.49
CA LEU A 154 -25.67 -29.94 -5.53
C LEU A 154 -25.75 -30.47 -4.08
N GLY A 155 -26.63 -31.44 -3.82
CA GLY A 155 -26.87 -32.00 -2.49
C GLY A 155 -27.75 -31.10 -1.62
N ALA A 156 -28.70 -30.40 -2.23
CA ALA A 156 -29.62 -29.45 -1.61
C ALA A 156 -31.05 -30.01 -1.43
N GLU A 157 -31.88 -29.37 -0.60
CA GLU A 157 -33.36 -29.44 -0.65
C GLU A 157 -33.99 -28.17 -1.27
N ASP A 158 -33.40 -26.99 -1.07
CA ASP A 158 -33.83 -25.69 -1.63
C ASP A 158 -32.67 -24.67 -1.53
N PHE A 159 -32.83 -23.45 -2.07
CA PHE A 159 -31.91 -22.32 -1.93
C PHE A 159 -32.62 -21.07 -1.39
N SER A 160 -32.04 -20.44 -0.36
CA SER A 160 -32.59 -19.25 0.29
C SER A 160 -31.68 -18.03 0.12
N GLN A 161 -32.25 -16.91 -0.33
CA GLN A 161 -31.52 -15.64 -0.43
C GLN A 161 -31.09 -15.14 0.96
N LEU A 162 -29.83 -14.78 1.12
CA LEU A 162 -29.32 -14.18 2.35
C LEU A 162 -29.84 -12.74 2.48
N ALA A 163 -30.61 -12.48 3.53
CA ALA A 163 -31.32 -11.20 3.73
C ALA A 163 -30.49 -10.11 4.43
N ALA A 164 -29.35 -10.48 5.00
CA ALA A 164 -28.36 -9.61 5.66
C ALA A 164 -27.05 -10.40 5.84
N PHE A 165 -25.93 -9.70 6.03
CA PHE A 165 -24.65 -10.30 6.40
C PHE A 165 -24.82 -11.14 7.70
N PRO A 166 -24.23 -12.35 7.79
CA PRO A 166 -24.41 -13.22 8.95
C PRO A 166 -23.79 -12.61 10.21
N SER A 167 -24.59 -12.47 11.27
CA SER A 167 -24.12 -11.92 12.56
C SER A 167 -23.61 -13.00 13.52
N ASP A 168 -24.00 -14.25 13.31
CA ASP A 168 -23.51 -15.44 13.98
C ASP A 168 -23.35 -16.52 12.89
N VAL A 169 -22.15 -17.10 12.74
CA VAL A 169 -21.88 -18.23 11.82
C VAL A 169 -21.55 -19.47 12.66
N GLU A 170 -22.22 -20.58 12.39
CA GLU A 170 -21.93 -21.87 13.01
C GLU A 170 -21.03 -22.70 12.08
N TYR A 171 -19.95 -23.28 12.63
CA TYR A 171 -19.02 -24.15 11.91
C TYR A 171 -19.20 -25.60 12.41
N PRO A 172 -19.81 -26.50 11.63
CA PRO A 172 -20.04 -27.89 12.04
C PRO A 172 -18.73 -28.70 12.17
N ASP A 173 -18.76 -29.77 12.97
CA ASP A 173 -17.66 -30.76 13.00
C ASP A 173 -17.52 -31.43 11.61
N VAL A 174 -16.39 -31.19 10.94
CA VAL A 174 -16.02 -31.85 9.66
C VAL A 174 -14.81 -32.77 9.85
N GLY A 175 -14.57 -33.67 8.89
CA GLY A 175 -13.38 -34.53 8.90
C GLY A 175 -12.09 -33.76 8.57
N ASP A 176 -10.94 -34.29 9.01
CA ASP A 176 -9.62 -33.67 8.85
C ASP A 176 -9.34 -33.21 7.39
N ASP A 177 -9.82 -33.94 6.37
CA ASP A 177 -9.59 -33.57 4.96
C ASP A 177 -10.32 -32.28 4.54
N LEU A 178 -11.44 -31.93 5.20
CA LEU A 178 -12.21 -30.70 4.98
C LEU A 178 -11.83 -29.56 5.94
N SER A 179 -11.13 -29.88 7.04
CA SER A 179 -10.82 -28.91 8.11
C SER A 179 -10.06 -27.68 7.62
N GLU A 180 -9.10 -27.86 6.71
CA GLU A 180 -8.30 -26.77 6.12
C GLU A 180 -9.17 -25.82 5.29
N LEU A 181 -10.08 -26.35 4.47
CA LEU A 181 -11.02 -25.57 3.67
C LEU A 181 -12.03 -24.80 4.56
N GLN A 182 -12.55 -25.45 5.61
CA GLN A 182 -13.41 -24.79 6.60
C GLN A 182 -12.67 -23.68 7.35
N TYR A 183 -11.41 -23.89 7.73
CA TYR A 183 -10.60 -22.91 8.45
C TYR A 183 -10.32 -21.64 7.62
N ILE A 184 -9.98 -21.81 6.34
CA ILE A 184 -9.78 -20.70 5.40
C ILE A 184 -11.08 -19.88 5.26
N MET A 185 -12.20 -20.55 5.01
CA MET A 185 -13.51 -19.90 4.93
C MET A 185 -13.86 -19.16 6.23
N ARG A 186 -13.60 -19.77 7.39
CA ARG A 186 -13.84 -19.16 8.70
C ARG A 186 -13.02 -17.88 8.89
N SER A 187 -11.72 -17.95 8.64
CA SER A 187 -10.82 -16.80 8.76
C SER A 187 -11.26 -15.65 7.86
N TYR A 188 -11.62 -15.92 6.61
CA TYR A 188 -12.14 -14.90 5.71
C TYR A 188 -13.46 -14.28 6.20
N LEU A 189 -14.44 -15.10 6.64
CA LEU A 189 -15.72 -14.62 7.14
C LEU A 189 -15.59 -13.79 8.44
N GLU A 190 -14.60 -14.09 9.28
CA GLU A 190 -14.26 -13.31 10.46
C GLU A 190 -13.58 -11.97 10.07
N LEU A 191 -12.65 -11.97 9.12
CA LEU A 191 -11.95 -10.76 8.64
C LEU A 191 -12.86 -9.77 7.89
N ILE A 192 -13.67 -10.23 6.94
CA ILE A 192 -14.51 -9.33 6.12
C ILE A 192 -15.60 -8.63 6.96
N ALA A 193 -15.98 -9.20 8.12
CA ALA A 193 -16.85 -8.54 9.08
C ALA A 193 -16.22 -7.29 9.71
N GLU A 194 -14.89 -7.20 9.76
CA GLU A 194 -14.17 -6.05 10.32
C GLU A 194 -14.10 -4.87 9.31
N TYR A 195 -13.80 -5.12 8.02
CA TYR A 195 -13.60 -4.05 7.03
C TYR A 195 -14.80 -3.72 6.12
N ALA A 196 -15.64 -4.69 5.73
CA ALA A 196 -16.69 -4.43 4.72
C ALA A 196 -17.99 -3.79 5.28
N GLY A 197 -18.13 -3.69 6.62
CA GLY A 197 -19.23 -2.98 7.30
C GLY A 197 -20.66 -3.49 7.02
N GLY A 198 -20.83 -4.58 6.26
CA GLY A 198 -22.12 -5.17 5.87
C GLY A 198 -22.98 -4.29 4.95
N GLY A 199 -22.42 -3.27 4.30
CA GLY A 199 -23.19 -2.22 3.62
C GLY A 199 -23.48 -2.44 2.13
N THR A 200 -22.62 -3.15 1.41
CA THR A 200 -22.58 -3.16 -0.07
C THR A 200 -22.40 -4.53 -0.72
N LEU A 201 -22.01 -5.57 0.03
CA LEU A 201 -21.75 -6.91 -0.50
C LEU A 201 -23.02 -7.56 -1.08
N ASP A 202 -22.92 -8.21 -2.25
CA ASP A 202 -23.92 -9.20 -2.65
C ASP A 202 -23.69 -10.48 -1.82
N LEU A 203 -24.76 -10.99 -1.25
CA LEU A 203 -24.76 -12.16 -0.38
C LEU A 203 -25.24 -13.41 -1.14
N GLY A 204 -25.92 -13.22 -2.28
CA GLY A 204 -26.46 -14.31 -3.09
C GLY A 204 -27.44 -15.22 -2.34
N VAL A 205 -27.35 -16.52 -2.62
CA VAL A 205 -28.13 -17.57 -1.95
C VAL A 205 -27.26 -18.50 -1.10
N ALA A 206 -27.82 -18.96 0.02
CA ALA A 206 -27.31 -20.06 0.82
C ALA A 206 -28.13 -21.34 0.55
N MET A 207 -27.51 -22.50 0.76
CA MET A 207 -28.10 -23.82 0.48
C MET A 207 -28.86 -24.37 1.71
N ASP A 208 -30.04 -24.96 1.52
CA ASP A 208 -30.62 -25.89 2.48
C ASP A 208 -30.10 -27.30 2.12
N CYS A 209 -29.34 -27.97 2.99
CA CYS A 209 -28.56 -29.16 2.62
C CYS A 209 -29.34 -30.49 2.79
N SER A 210 -29.35 -31.33 1.75
CA SER A 210 -29.92 -32.69 1.78
C SER A 210 -28.86 -33.78 1.97
N THR A 211 -27.85 -33.82 1.10
CA THR A 211 -26.72 -34.75 1.16
C THR A 211 -25.35 -34.07 1.21
N ALA A 212 -25.30 -32.76 0.94
CA ALA A 212 -24.08 -31.98 1.07
C ALA A 212 -23.66 -31.83 2.54
N VAL A 213 -22.36 -31.85 2.80
CA VAL A 213 -21.77 -31.61 4.12
C VAL A 213 -21.53 -30.09 4.27
N PRO A 214 -22.26 -29.39 5.17
CA PRO A 214 -22.12 -27.95 5.34
C PRO A 214 -20.78 -27.61 6.02
N LEU A 215 -20.04 -26.66 5.45
CA LEU A 215 -18.78 -26.18 6.00
C LEU A 215 -18.97 -24.99 6.95
N ALA A 216 -19.94 -24.12 6.66
CA ALA A 216 -20.35 -23.00 7.50
C ALA A 216 -21.86 -22.75 7.33
N LEU A 217 -22.57 -22.46 8.43
CA LEU A 217 -24.02 -22.28 8.49
C LEU A 217 -24.41 -20.88 8.99
N SER A 218 -25.41 -20.28 8.37
CA SER A 218 -26.08 -19.05 8.83
C SER A 218 -27.59 -19.31 8.94
N GLY A 219 -28.13 -19.23 10.16
CA GLY A 219 -29.56 -19.46 10.43
C GLY A 219 -30.08 -20.87 10.06
N GLY A 220 -29.19 -21.83 9.83
CA GLY A 220 -29.48 -23.18 9.36
C GLY A 220 -29.14 -23.45 7.88
N TYR A 221 -28.87 -22.42 7.08
CA TYR A 221 -28.50 -22.56 5.66
C TYR A 221 -26.99 -22.50 5.47
N ALA A 222 -26.44 -23.31 4.56
CA ALA A 222 -25.01 -23.40 4.30
C ALA A 222 -24.49 -22.26 3.42
N LEU A 223 -23.46 -21.58 3.92
CA LEU A 223 -22.68 -20.56 3.21
C LEU A 223 -21.68 -21.19 2.23
N ALA A 224 -21.22 -22.40 2.50
CA ALA A 224 -20.68 -23.34 1.52
C ALA A 224 -20.83 -24.78 2.01
N ALA A 225 -20.81 -25.74 1.07
CA ALA A 225 -20.94 -27.17 1.36
C ALA A 225 -20.19 -28.04 0.32
N VAL A 226 -19.90 -29.29 0.68
CA VAL A 226 -19.34 -30.31 -0.24
C VAL A 226 -20.28 -31.52 -0.31
N ASN A 227 -20.78 -31.83 -1.50
CA ASN A 227 -21.56 -33.03 -1.79
C ASN A 227 -20.70 -34.14 -2.42
N ALA A 228 -21.07 -35.40 -2.21
CA ALA A 228 -20.51 -36.54 -2.93
C ALA A 228 -21.54 -37.05 -3.96
N TYR A 229 -21.22 -36.94 -5.25
CA TYR A 229 -22.13 -37.28 -6.34
C TYR A 229 -21.51 -38.34 -7.27
N GLY A 230 -22.18 -39.48 -7.42
CA GLY A 230 -21.66 -40.62 -8.18
C GLY A 230 -20.40 -41.21 -7.54
N SER A 231 -19.23 -40.86 -8.08
CA SER A 231 -17.91 -41.22 -7.54
C SER A 231 -17.03 -40.00 -7.22
N GLY A 232 -17.52 -38.78 -7.48
CA GLY A 232 -16.79 -37.52 -7.37
C GLY A 232 -17.42 -36.54 -6.38
N TYR A 233 -16.95 -35.29 -6.40
CA TYR A 233 -17.31 -34.27 -5.41
C TYR A 233 -17.79 -32.96 -6.06
N VAL A 234 -18.73 -32.29 -5.41
CA VAL A 234 -19.28 -30.98 -5.80
C VAL A 234 -19.09 -30.03 -4.62
N TYR A 235 -18.27 -28.99 -4.78
CA TYR A 235 -18.23 -27.85 -3.86
C TYR A 235 -19.19 -26.77 -4.35
N PHE A 236 -19.92 -26.12 -3.44
CA PHE A 236 -20.78 -24.97 -3.74
C PHE A 236 -20.62 -23.87 -2.68
N ALA A 237 -20.60 -22.61 -3.10
CA ALA A 237 -20.49 -21.42 -2.24
C ALA A 237 -21.60 -20.38 -2.43
N SER A 238 -21.88 -19.64 -1.35
CA SER A 238 -22.63 -18.37 -1.35
C SER A 238 -21.77 -17.22 -1.90
N ALA A 239 -22.39 -16.18 -2.47
CA ALA A 239 -21.66 -15.03 -3.04
C ALA A 239 -20.94 -14.17 -1.99
N LEU A 240 -21.22 -14.43 -0.70
CA LEU A 240 -20.49 -13.89 0.44
C LEU A 240 -19.03 -14.39 0.51
N LEU A 241 -18.69 -15.51 -0.15
CA LEU A 241 -17.30 -15.99 -0.27
C LEU A 241 -16.68 -15.48 -1.58
N PRO A 242 -15.36 -15.25 -1.63
CA PRO A 242 -14.72 -14.52 -2.71
C PRO A 242 -14.61 -15.38 -3.97
N GLY A 243 -14.85 -14.77 -5.14
CA GLY A 243 -14.92 -15.45 -6.43
C GLY A 243 -15.05 -14.45 -7.59
N ASP A 244 -15.56 -14.91 -8.73
CA ASP A 244 -15.53 -14.14 -10.00
C ASP A 244 -16.34 -12.83 -9.97
N TYR A 245 -17.29 -12.69 -9.05
CA TYR A 245 -18.04 -11.45 -8.83
C TYR A 245 -17.30 -10.39 -8.01
N SER A 246 -16.31 -10.77 -7.20
CA SER A 246 -15.67 -9.90 -6.20
C SER A 246 -14.15 -9.78 -6.34
N VAL A 247 -13.48 -10.70 -7.07
CA VAL A 247 -12.02 -10.76 -7.14
C VAL A 247 -11.50 -10.56 -8.57
N ALA A 248 -10.77 -9.46 -8.76
CA ALA A 248 -10.02 -9.21 -9.99
C ALA A 248 -8.85 -10.20 -10.16
N GLY A 249 -8.49 -10.51 -11.41
CA GLY A 249 -7.39 -11.40 -11.72
C GLY A 249 -6.02 -10.81 -11.40
N MET A 250 -5.01 -11.68 -11.30
CA MET A 250 -3.61 -11.34 -10.97
C MET A 250 -2.85 -10.58 -12.08
N SER A 251 -3.57 -9.95 -13.02
CA SER A 251 -3.02 -8.93 -13.91
C SER A 251 -3.42 -7.51 -13.53
N LEU A 252 -4.25 -7.31 -12.49
CA LEU A 252 -4.77 -6.02 -12.05
C LEU A 252 -5.43 -5.16 -13.16
N VAL A 253 -6.08 -5.83 -14.13
CA VAL A 253 -6.87 -5.18 -15.19
C VAL A 253 -8.32 -5.57 -14.99
N ARG A 254 -9.24 -4.59 -14.94
CA ARG A 254 -10.66 -4.83 -14.68
C ARG A 254 -11.36 -5.40 -15.92
N ARG A 255 -11.51 -6.73 -16.01
CA ARG A 255 -12.22 -7.42 -17.11
C ARG A 255 -13.70 -7.68 -16.81
N GLY A 256 -14.00 -8.11 -15.58
CA GLY A 256 -15.36 -8.42 -15.13
C GLY A 256 -16.09 -7.24 -14.48
N ASN A 257 -17.27 -7.52 -13.90
CA ASN A 257 -18.08 -6.54 -13.18
C ASN A 257 -17.50 -6.17 -11.79
N ALA A 258 -16.58 -6.97 -11.25
CA ALA A 258 -16.07 -6.87 -9.89
C ALA A 258 -15.74 -5.43 -9.47
N GLU A 259 -16.21 -5.04 -8.29
CA GLU A 259 -15.72 -3.88 -7.54
C GLU A 259 -14.56 -4.38 -6.68
N GLY A 260 -13.35 -3.87 -6.91
CA GLY A 260 -12.13 -4.56 -6.53
C GLY A 260 -11.64 -4.30 -5.10
N PRO A 261 -11.35 -5.35 -4.32
CA PRO A 261 -10.46 -5.32 -3.17
C PRO A 261 -9.07 -5.87 -3.56
N VAL A 262 -8.02 -5.44 -2.87
CA VAL A 262 -6.64 -5.95 -3.04
C VAL A 262 -6.13 -6.42 -1.68
N GLY A 263 -5.45 -7.57 -1.66
CA GLY A 263 -5.08 -8.26 -0.42
C GLY A 263 -6.00 -9.46 -0.15
N THR A 264 -6.81 -9.38 0.91
CA THR A 264 -7.48 -10.53 1.54
C THR A 264 -8.48 -11.25 0.66
N ASP A 265 -9.30 -10.55 -0.14
CA ASP A 265 -10.27 -11.20 -1.02
C ASP A 265 -9.60 -12.05 -2.12
N LEU A 266 -8.53 -11.52 -2.75
CA LEU A 266 -7.74 -12.25 -3.75
C LEU A 266 -6.99 -13.45 -3.13
N GLY A 267 -6.41 -13.25 -1.94
CA GLY A 267 -5.75 -14.32 -1.21
C GLY A 267 -6.72 -15.43 -0.80
N ALA A 268 -7.87 -15.07 -0.24
CA ALA A 268 -8.91 -16.00 0.17
C ALA A 268 -9.51 -16.77 -1.01
N ALA A 269 -9.75 -16.14 -2.16
CA ALA A 269 -10.17 -16.85 -3.37
C ALA A 269 -9.16 -17.94 -3.76
N ARG A 270 -7.87 -17.58 -3.91
CA ARG A 270 -6.80 -18.56 -4.22
C ARG A 270 -6.72 -19.66 -3.17
N LEU A 271 -6.81 -19.33 -1.88
CA LEU A 271 -6.76 -20.29 -0.79
C LEU A 271 -7.94 -21.28 -0.83
N ILE A 272 -9.18 -20.80 -1.02
CA ILE A 272 -10.39 -21.63 -1.09
C ILE A 272 -10.36 -22.55 -2.32
N GLU A 273 -10.02 -22.00 -3.49
CA GLU A 273 -9.84 -22.74 -4.75
C GLU A 273 -8.80 -23.87 -4.60
N ASN A 274 -7.62 -23.54 -4.07
CA ASN A 274 -6.53 -24.52 -3.89
C ASN A 274 -6.83 -25.50 -2.74
N ALA A 275 -7.58 -25.11 -1.70
CA ALA A 275 -7.94 -26.01 -0.60
C ALA A 275 -8.99 -27.06 -1.01
N PHE A 276 -9.89 -26.75 -1.94
CA PHE A 276 -10.74 -27.78 -2.54
C PHE A 276 -9.91 -28.77 -3.39
N ALA A 277 -8.92 -28.28 -4.15
CA ALA A 277 -7.96 -29.16 -4.83
C ALA A 277 -7.12 -30.00 -3.86
N ALA A 278 -6.68 -29.43 -2.73
CA ALA A 278 -6.00 -30.15 -1.67
C ALA A 278 -6.88 -31.25 -1.06
N PHE A 279 -8.17 -30.99 -0.82
CA PHE A 279 -9.15 -32.00 -0.39
C PHE A 279 -9.26 -33.15 -1.41
N VAL A 280 -9.38 -32.85 -2.71
CA VAL A 280 -9.41 -33.87 -3.78
C VAL A 280 -8.10 -34.67 -3.80
N SER A 281 -6.95 -34.03 -3.62
CA SER A 281 -5.64 -34.68 -3.55
C SER A 281 -5.53 -35.62 -2.33
N LYS A 282 -5.94 -35.17 -1.14
CA LYS A 282 -6.00 -35.98 0.09
C LYS A 282 -6.93 -37.20 -0.08
N ARG A 283 -8.09 -37.04 -0.72
CA ARG A 283 -9.05 -38.13 -1.02
C ARG A 283 -8.54 -39.12 -2.06
N THR A 284 -7.62 -38.73 -2.95
CA THR A 284 -7.13 -39.51 -4.10
C THR A 284 -5.77 -40.18 -3.88
N TYR A 285 -4.80 -39.44 -3.35
CA TYR A 285 -3.42 -39.88 -3.12
C TYR A 285 -3.04 -40.00 -1.63
N GLY A 286 -3.86 -39.44 -0.73
CA GLY A 286 -3.65 -39.48 0.73
C GLY A 286 -2.92 -38.27 1.31
N TYR A 287 -2.47 -37.34 0.46
CA TYR A 287 -1.75 -36.12 0.86
C TYR A 287 -2.05 -34.98 -0.12
N ALA A 288 -1.73 -33.75 0.30
CA ALA A 288 -1.65 -32.57 -0.55
C ALA A 288 -0.25 -31.93 -0.39
N LEU A 289 0.29 -31.34 -1.46
CA LEU A 289 1.59 -30.67 -1.44
C LEU A 289 1.41 -29.17 -1.64
N TRP A 290 1.68 -28.38 -0.62
CA TRP A 290 1.61 -26.92 -0.67
C TRP A 290 3.00 -26.30 -0.84
N ARG A 291 3.08 -25.20 -1.59
CA ARG A 291 4.27 -24.33 -1.61
C ARG A 291 4.57 -23.80 -0.21
N VAL A 292 5.84 -23.57 0.11
CA VAL A 292 6.25 -22.84 1.31
C VAL A 292 7.08 -21.63 0.88
N TYR A 293 6.60 -20.46 1.24
CA TYR A 293 7.23 -19.18 0.90
C TYR A 293 8.41 -18.89 1.83
N GLY A 294 9.53 -19.55 1.55
CA GLY A 294 10.75 -19.53 2.35
C GLY A 294 11.75 -20.57 1.85
N VAL A 295 12.63 -21.05 2.73
CA VAL A 295 13.66 -22.04 2.37
C VAL A 295 13.58 -23.28 3.26
N TYR A 296 13.91 -24.43 2.67
CA TYR A 296 13.93 -25.75 3.30
C TYR A 296 12.63 -26.16 4.03
N GLY A 297 11.48 -25.61 3.60
CA GLY A 297 10.18 -25.88 4.19
C GLY A 297 9.86 -25.02 5.41
N ALA A 298 10.73 -24.09 5.83
CA ALA A 298 10.35 -23.06 6.79
C ALA A 298 9.77 -21.84 6.05
N PRO A 299 8.56 -21.35 6.40
CA PRO A 299 8.06 -20.10 5.87
C PRO A 299 8.94 -18.94 6.35
N ALA A 300 8.99 -17.85 5.59
CA ALA A 300 9.87 -16.72 5.84
C ALA A 300 9.10 -15.42 6.13
N MET A 301 9.74 -14.54 6.90
CA MET A 301 9.24 -13.20 7.21
C MET A 301 10.36 -12.16 7.22
N SER A 302 10.02 -10.92 6.92
CA SER A 302 10.94 -9.79 6.86
C SER A 302 10.32 -8.55 7.47
N TRP A 303 11.16 -7.65 7.97
CA TRP A 303 10.80 -6.24 8.19
C TRP A 303 11.08 -5.40 6.94
N GLN A 304 10.37 -4.28 6.81
CA GLN A 304 10.68 -3.14 5.96
C GLN A 304 10.52 -1.85 6.79
N ALA A 305 11.51 -0.96 6.74
CA ALA A 305 11.54 0.28 7.51
C ALA A 305 11.86 1.47 6.58
N ALA A 306 10.90 2.39 6.43
CA ALA A 306 11.02 3.54 5.54
C ALA A 306 11.89 4.66 6.13
N ILE A 307 12.80 5.20 5.31
CA ILE A 307 13.61 6.38 5.60
C ILE A 307 13.14 7.49 4.65
N GLU A 308 12.19 8.28 5.16
CA GLU A 308 11.47 9.35 4.46
C GLU A 308 11.50 10.70 5.20
N ASP A 309 11.92 10.67 6.47
CA ASP A 309 11.89 11.79 7.40
C ASP A 309 13.29 12.24 7.81
N SER A 310 13.51 13.56 7.88
CA SER A 310 14.80 14.17 8.22
C SER A 310 15.26 13.88 9.67
N GLY A 311 14.33 13.70 10.60
CA GLY A 311 14.62 13.25 11.98
C GLY A 311 15.17 11.82 12.03
N THR A 312 14.73 10.97 11.10
CA THR A 312 15.22 9.59 10.94
C THR A 312 16.65 9.56 10.37
N ILE A 313 16.98 10.48 9.46
CA ILE A 313 18.34 10.62 8.88
C ILE A 313 19.34 11.19 9.89
N THR A 314 18.93 12.19 10.67
CA THR A 314 19.79 12.90 11.64
C THR A 314 19.85 12.24 13.03
N GLY A 315 18.91 11.31 13.30
CA GLY A 315 18.76 10.62 14.58
C GLY A 315 19.49 9.28 14.67
N SER A 316 18.92 8.37 15.48
CA SER A 316 19.48 7.03 15.77
C SER A 316 18.50 5.90 15.45
N ALA A 317 17.27 6.20 15.07
CA ALA A 317 16.16 5.24 15.05
C ALA A 317 16.43 3.99 14.19
N ALA A 318 17.07 4.15 13.02
CA ALA A 318 17.46 3.03 12.17
C ALA A 318 18.58 2.17 12.79
N GLU A 319 19.52 2.76 13.54
CA GLU A 319 20.56 2.02 14.26
C GLU A 319 19.97 1.28 15.47
N ASP A 320 19.08 1.94 16.22
CA ASP A 320 18.39 1.37 17.38
C ASP A 320 17.46 0.23 16.97
N PHE A 321 16.67 0.38 15.91
CA PHE A 321 15.87 -0.71 15.34
C PHE A 321 16.73 -1.88 14.85
N ALA A 322 17.88 -1.59 14.22
CA ALA A 322 18.84 -2.63 13.83
C ALA A 322 19.53 -3.32 15.02
N ALA A 323 19.65 -2.65 16.17
CA ALA A 323 20.14 -3.25 17.42
C ALA A 323 19.04 -4.10 18.09
N LEU A 324 17.81 -3.60 18.14
CA LEU A 324 16.62 -4.28 18.65
C LEU A 324 16.34 -5.59 17.89
N CYS A 325 16.34 -5.55 16.55
CA CYS A 325 16.27 -6.75 15.72
C CYS A 325 17.39 -7.77 16.05
N ARG A 326 18.60 -7.32 16.39
CA ARG A 326 19.72 -8.21 16.76
C ARG A 326 19.58 -8.80 18.17
N GLU A 327 18.83 -8.16 19.07
CA GLU A 327 18.53 -8.70 20.41
C GLU A 327 17.49 -9.83 20.34
N TYR A 328 16.43 -9.66 19.54
CA TYR A 328 15.36 -10.66 19.36
C TYR A 328 15.62 -11.70 18.26
N GLY A 329 16.84 -11.78 17.70
CA GLY A 329 17.19 -12.81 16.72
C GLY A 329 16.53 -12.64 15.34
N GLN A 330 16.47 -11.40 14.84
CA GLN A 330 15.77 -11.00 13.61
C GLN A 330 16.69 -10.26 12.62
N ALA A 331 16.15 -9.93 11.45
CA ALA A 331 16.84 -9.21 10.37
C ALA A 331 16.01 -7.98 9.91
N PRO A 332 16.55 -6.76 10.02
CA PRO A 332 15.90 -5.55 9.50
C PRO A 332 16.17 -5.37 8.00
N SER A 333 15.25 -4.71 7.31
CA SER A 333 15.45 -4.17 5.97
C SER A 333 15.01 -2.72 5.95
N PHE A 334 15.69 -1.89 5.16
CA PHE A 334 15.38 -0.46 5.03
C PHE A 334 14.98 -0.15 3.59
N SER A 335 14.14 0.87 3.42
CA SER A 335 13.85 1.51 2.14
C SER A 335 14.08 3.02 2.29
N MET A 336 14.44 3.73 1.21
CA MET A 336 14.78 5.16 1.29
C MET A 336 14.08 5.98 0.21
N ALA A 337 13.42 7.06 0.63
CA ALA A 337 12.77 8.02 -0.26
C ALA A 337 13.81 8.89 -0.98
N ARG A 338 13.46 9.37 -2.18
CA ARG A 338 14.24 10.42 -2.86
C ARG A 338 13.90 11.80 -2.31
N SER A 339 12.61 12.11 -2.18
CA SER A 339 12.12 13.34 -1.58
C SER A 339 11.90 13.11 -0.08
N VAL A 340 12.72 13.74 0.74
CA VAL A 340 12.70 13.62 2.20
C VAL A 340 12.16 14.90 2.81
N TYR A 341 11.22 14.77 3.74
CA TYR A 341 10.55 15.89 4.40
C TYR A 341 10.84 15.88 5.92
N THR A 342 10.45 16.94 6.63
CA THR A 342 10.51 17.00 8.10
C THR A 342 9.11 16.84 8.67
N ARG A 343 8.83 15.74 9.38
CA ARG A 343 7.45 15.45 9.81
C ARG A 343 6.93 16.49 10.82
N TYR A 344 5.66 16.87 10.67
CA TYR A 344 4.96 17.89 11.48
C TYR A 344 5.56 19.31 11.46
N LEU A 345 6.38 19.64 10.45
CA LEU A 345 6.84 21.00 10.18
C LEU A 345 5.90 21.70 9.19
N ARG A 346 5.55 22.95 9.46
CA ARG A 346 5.10 23.92 8.45
C ARG A 346 6.14 25.06 8.38
N ALA A 347 6.44 25.60 7.20
CA ALA A 347 7.45 26.64 7.04
C ALA A 347 7.04 27.71 6.01
N GLU A 348 7.43 28.96 6.24
CA GLU A 348 7.19 30.06 5.28
C GLU A 348 8.25 30.01 4.17
N SER A 349 7.90 29.39 3.02
CA SER A 349 8.75 29.21 1.84
C SER A 349 8.33 30.08 0.65
N VAL A 350 9.19 30.17 -0.36
CA VAL A 350 8.89 30.80 -1.67
C VAL A 350 9.36 29.88 -2.80
N SER A 351 8.45 29.56 -3.72
CA SER A 351 8.68 28.67 -4.86
C SER A 351 8.17 29.27 -6.18
N THR A 352 8.70 28.80 -7.30
CA THR A 352 8.63 29.50 -8.59
C THR A 352 8.26 28.59 -9.76
N LEU A 353 7.58 29.13 -10.77
CA LEU A 353 7.28 28.48 -12.06
C LEU A 353 7.56 29.44 -13.21
N LEU A 354 8.36 29.01 -14.19
CA LEU A 354 8.65 29.80 -15.39
C LEU A 354 7.53 29.69 -16.43
N SER A 355 7.18 30.79 -17.09
CA SER A 355 6.14 30.75 -18.14
C SER A 355 6.71 30.31 -19.50
N GLU A 356 6.12 29.28 -20.09
CA GLU A 356 6.45 28.81 -21.45
C GLU A 356 5.96 29.75 -22.56
N SER A 357 5.20 30.80 -22.22
CA SER A 357 4.44 31.62 -23.16
C SER A 357 4.35 33.10 -22.78
N GLY A 358 4.77 33.97 -23.69
CA GLY A 358 4.74 35.43 -23.54
C GLY A 358 3.44 36.14 -23.99
N SER A 359 2.30 35.44 -24.08
CA SER A 359 1.01 36.08 -24.41
C SER A 359 -0.24 35.52 -23.69
N VAL A 360 -0.07 34.41 -22.97
CA VAL A 360 -1.01 33.78 -22.03
C VAL A 360 -0.11 33.03 -21.06
N LEU A 361 -0.34 33.11 -19.75
CA LEU A 361 0.49 32.36 -18.79
C LEU A 361 0.29 30.85 -18.99
N SER A 362 1.39 30.10 -19.02
CA SER A 362 1.40 28.65 -19.22
C SER A 362 2.59 28.07 -18.47
N PHE A 363 2.33 27.16 -17.54
CA PHE A 363 3.33 26.59 -16.64
C PHE A 363 3.28 25.06 -16.67
N SER A 364 4.40 24.44 -16.31
CA SER A 364 4.57 22.98 -16.25
C SER A 364 5.15 22.60 -14.89
N MET A 365 4.84 21.40 -14.38
CA MET A 365 5.22 20.95 -13.04
C MET A 365 6.75 20.82 -12.87
N ASP A 366 7.34 21.33 -11.78
CA ASP A 366 8.75 21.04 -11.47
C ASP A 366 8.91 19.61 -10.93
N LEU A 367 9.15 18.68 -11.86
CA LEU A 367 9.37 17.27 -11.53
C LEU A 367 10.57 17.03 -10.58
N TYR A 368 11.50 17.98 -10.41
CA TYR A 368 12.67 17.78 -9.56
C TYR A 368 12.35 17.83 -8.07
N GLU A 369 11.49 18.76 -7.64
CA GLU A 369 11.18 19.05 -6.23
C GLU A 369 9.73 18.75 -5.82
N SER A 370 8.89 18.28 -6.75
CA SER A 370 7.44 18.04 -6.55
C SER A 370 7.09 16.87 -5.61
N GLY A 371 7.33 17.06 -4.31
CA GLY A 371 6.79 16.24 -3.23
C GLY A 371 5.41 16.75 -2.78
N TYR A 372 5.33 18.02 -2.36
CA TYR A 372 4.10 18.67 -1.87
C TYR A 372 3.85 20.08 -2.46
N SER A 373 4.77 20.58 -3.29
CA SER A 373 4.74 21.90 -3.95
C SER A 373 5.06 21.73 -5.43
N SER A 374 4.44 22.51 -6.31
CA SER A 374 4.49 22.34 -7.76
C SER A 374 5.68 23.03 -8.44
N GLY A 375 6.34 23.97 -7.75
CA GLY A 375 7.38 24.83 -8.32
C GLY A 375 8.72 24.74 -7.60
N THR A 376 9.78 25.16 -8.29
CA THR A 376 11.16 25.11 -7.78
C THR A 376 11.37 26.13 -6.68
N HIS A 377 11.94 25.71 -5.55
CA HIS A 377 12.21 26.58 -4.41
C HIS A 377 13.22 27.68 -4.75
N ALA A 378 12.92 28.91 -4.35
CA ALA A 378 13.90 29.98 -4.26
C ALA A 378 14.94 29.64 -3.18
N VAL A 379 16.18 30.11 -3.38
CA VAL A 379 17.31 29.86 -2.46
C VAL A 379 17.81 31.17 -1.89
N ALA A 380 18.06 31.17 -0.58
CA ALA A 380 18.74 32.22 0.16
C ALA A 380 20.07 31.66 0.71
N GLY A 381 21.19 32.17 0.21
CA GLY A 381 22.52 31.62 0.50
C GLY A 381 22.67 30.17 0.06
N ASP A 382 22.98 29.27 1.00
CA ASP A 382 23.22 27.84 0.76
C ASP A 382 21.96 26.96 1.02
N SER A 383 20.75 27.53 1.13
CA SER A 383 19.52 26.82 1.54
C SER A 383 18.23 27.33 0.87
N TYR A 384 17.17 26.51 0.80
CA TYR A 384 15.83 26.97 0.39
C TYR A 384 15.36 28.12 1.28
N LEU A 385 14.78 29.15 0.66
CA LEU A 385 14.36 30.37 1.33
C LEU A 385 13.27 30.05 2.36
N THR A 386 13.60 30.24 3.64
CA THR A 386 12.74 29.93 4.79
C THR A 386 12.70 31.14 5.73
N LEU A 387 11.51 31.70 5.95
CA LEU A 387 11.30 32.89 6.79
C LEU A 387 10.96 32.55 8.25
N ALA A 388 10.13 31.53 8.45
CA ALA A 388 9.68 31.07 9.75
C ALA A 388 9.39 29.56 9.74
N GLU A 389 9.57 28.90 10.89
CA GLU A 389 9.34 27.48 11.09
C GLU A 389 8.30 27.24 12.20
N PHE A 390 7.38 26.31 11.97
CA PHE A 390 6.31 25.91 12.86
C PHE A 390 6.33 24.38 13.06
N PRO A 391 7.15 23.85 13.98
CA PRO A 391 7.11 22.44 14.36
C PRO A 391 5.83 22.10 15.14
N ASP A 392 5.53 20.80 15.25
CA ASP A 392 4.34 20.24 15.90
C ASP A 392 3.00 20.76 15.32
N SER A 393 2.95 21.06 14.01
CA SER A 393 1.84 21.79 13.35
C SER A 393 0.84 20.94 12.56
N GLY A 394 0.83 19.62 12.78
CA GLY A 394 -0.09 18.66 12.14
C GLY A 394 0.50 17.95 10.92
N GLY A 395 -0.18 16.91 10.45
CA GLY A 395 0.19 16.13 9.25
C GLY A 395 0.02 16.91 7.94
N TYR A 396 0.29 16.26 6.80
CA TYR A 396 0.03 16.85 5.49
C TYR A 396 -1.48 17.04 5.24
N ALA A 397 -2.26 15.98 5.41
CA ALA A 397 -3.72 15.97 5.23
C ALA A 397 -4.50 16.71 6.34
N GLU A 398 -3.81 17.35 7.29
CA GLU A 398 -4.40 18.21 8.31
C GLU A 398 -4.05 19.67 7.98
N HIS A 399 -5.04 20.50 7.62
CA HIS A 399 -4.83 21.94 7.46
C HIS A 399 -4.37 22.54 8.80
N SER A 400 -3.22 23.22 8.78
CA SER A 400 -2.52 23.67 10.00
C SER A 400 -3.33 24.63 10.88
N GLY A 401 -4.31 25.34 10.29
CA GLY A 401 -5.05 26.42 10.95
C GLY A 401 -4.16 27.61 11.38
N LEU A 402 -2.91 27.67 10.90
CA LEU A 402 -1.99 28.75 11.18
C LEU A 402 -2.28 29.92 10.24
N SER A 403 -2.56 31.10 10.80
CA SER A 403 -2.49 32.36 10.06
C SER A 403 -1.00 32.73 9.90
N ALA A 404 -0.32 32.09 8.94
CA ALA A 404 1.11 32.25 8.62
C ALA A 404 1.36 31.90 7.14
N GLY A 405 2.44 32.41 6.55
CA GLY A 405 2.73 32.27 5.12
C GLY A 405 3.61 33.41 4.60
N ALA A 406 4.50 33.10 3.67
CA ALA A 406 5.36 34.10 3.02
C ALA A 406 4.57 34.96 2.02
N TYR A 407 4.91 36.25 1.90
CA TYR A 407 4.28 37.18 0.94
C TYR A 407 5.30 37.87 0.04
N PRO A 408 5.68 37.27 -1.10
CA PRO A 408 6.64 37.85 -2.02
C PRO A 408 6.06 39.03 -2.81
N CYS A 409 6.93 40.01 -3.04
CA CYS A 409 6.82 41.05 -4.04
C CYS A 409 8.20 41.18 -4.71
N VAL A 410 8.28 40.88 -6.00
CA VAL A 410 9.53 40.93 -6.77
C VAL A 410 9.74 42.33 -7.32
N TYR A 411 10.88 42.96 -7.03
CA TYR A 411 11.19 44.34 -7.48
C TYR A 411 12.70 44.63 -7.39
N ASP A 412 13.29 45.34 -8.36
CA ASP A 412 14.66 45.86 -8.32
C ASP A 412 14.73 47.05 -7.33
N LEU A 413 15.05 46.78 -6.06
CA LEU A 413 14.92 47.75 -4.96
C LEU A 413 16.18 48.59 -4.75
N ASP A 414 17.37 48.11 -5.15
CA ASP A 414 18.61 48.88 -5.06
C ASP A 414 19.06 49.54 -6.38
N GLY A 415 18.48 49.14 -7.52
CA GLY A 415 18.67 49.76 -8.84
C GLY A 415 19.84 49.18 -9.65
N ASP A 416 20.28 47.96 -9.31
CA ASP A 416 21.32 47.17 -9.96
C ASP A 416 20.85 46.59 -11.32
N GLY A 417 19.56 46.29 -11.44
CA GLY A 417 18.94 45.66 -12.62
C GLY A 417 18.68 44.16 -12.49
N THR A 418 18.97 43.56 -11.34
CA THR A 418 18.54 42.20 -10.94
C THR A 418 17.30 42.32 -10.04
N PRO A 419 16.24 41.48 -10.19
CA PRO A 419 15.08 41.56 -9.31
C PRO A 419 15.40 41.10 -7.89
N ASP A 420 15.16 41.93 -6.88
CA ASP A 420 15.16 41.53 -5.47
C ASP A 420 13.82 40.91 -5.08
N LEU A 421 13.80 40.20 -3.95
CA LEU A 421 12.59 39.68 -3.33
C LEU A 421 12.32 40.40 -2.00
N LEU A 422 11.30 41.26 -2.00
CA LEU A 422 10.73 41.82 -0.76
C LEU A 422 9.65 40.85 -0.27
N CYS A 423 9.84 40.24 0.89
CA CYS A 423 8.92 39.25 1.44
C CYS A 423 8.32 39.69 2.78
N GLY A 424 7.00 39.50 2.91
CA GLY A 424 6.29 39.55 4.18
C GLY A 424 6.30 38.20 4.90
N SER A 425 6.08 38.23 6.21
CA SER A 425 6.14 37.08 7.13
C SER A 425 5.13 37.26 8.27
N SER A 426 4.71 36.16 8.89
CA SER A 426 3.92 36.18 10.13
C SER A 426 4.53 37.03 11.26
N ASP A 427 5.85 37.20 11.31
CA ASP A 427 6.53 38.03 12.33
C ASP A 427 6.21 39.54 12.21
N GLY A 428 5.70 39.97 11.06
CA GLY A 428 5.28 41.35 10.78
C GLY A 428 6.38 42.27 10.26
N LYS A 429 7.60 41.77 10.02
CA LYS A 429 8.70 42.55 9.40
C LYS A 429 8.62 42.54 7.87
N LEU A 430 9.30 43.48 7.25
CA LEU A 430 9.62 43.43 5.83
C LEU A 430 11.03 42.84 5.66
N TRP A 431 11.14 41.69 5.00
CA TRP A 431 12.42 41.02 4.72
C TRP A 431 12.85 41.28 3.28
N LEU A 432 14.11 41.65 3.08
CA LEU A 432 14.73 41.84 1.76
C LEU A 432 15.75 40.73 1.53
N PHE A 433 15.55 39.97 0.45
CA PHE A 433 16.53 39.05 -0.10
C PHE A 433 17.04 39.65 -1.42
N ARG A 434 18.34 39.95 -1.49
CA ARG A 434 18.93 40.58 -2.68
C ARG A 434 19.06 39.58 -3.81
N GLY A 435 18.72 39.99 -5.03
CA GLY A 435 18.79 39.11 -6.20
C GLY A 435 20.24 38.75 -6.59
N GLU A 436 20.58 37.46 -6.62
CA GLU A 436 21.79 36.96 -7.29
C GLU A 436 21.51 36.45 -8.72
N GLY A 437 20.23 36.46 -9.13
CA GLY A 437 19.75 36.10 -10.46
C GLY A 437 19.18 34.69 -10.57
N TYR A 438 19.06 34.17 -11.79
CA TYR A 438 18.45 32.88 -12.07
C TYR A 438 19.47 31.84 -12.58
N ASN A 439 19.50 30.66 -11.94
CA ASN A 439 20.34 29.53 -12.36
C ASN A 439 19.58 28.20 -12.18
N GLY A 440 18.47 28.04 -12.91
CA GLY A 440 17.56 26.90 -12.74
C GLY A 440 16.56 27.07 -11.59
N ARG A 441 16.79 28.07 -10.73
CA ARG A 441 15.89 28.60 -9.69
C ARG A 441 16.26 30.06 -9.42
N LEU A 442 15.41 30.78 -8.68
CA LEU A 442 15.72 32.10 -8.14
C LEU A 442 16.78 31.99 -7.03
N LEU A 443 17.89 32.72 -7.15
CA LEU A 443 18.97 32.79 -6.16
C LEU A 443 19.00 34.16 -5.49
N THR A 444 19.24 34.17 -4.17
CA THR A 444 19.31 35.38 -3.35
C THR A 444 20.36 35.31 -2.23
N ASP A 445 20.79 36.48 -1.75
CA ASP A 445 21.63 36.64 -0.54
C ASP A 445 20.85 36.29 0.76
N GLU A 446 21.54 36.20 1.90
CA GLU A 446 20.88 36.04 3.21
C GLU A 446 19.87 37.18 3.47
N GLY A 447 18.64 36.83 3.88
CA GLY A 447 17.56 37.80 4.08
C GLY A 447 17.83 38.78 5.23
N GLU A 448 17.70 40.07 4.97
CA GLU A 448 17.81 41.13 5.99
C GLU A 448 16.46 41.79 6.28
N ALA A 449 16.20 42.11 7.55
CA ALA A 449 15.04 42.93 7.91
C ALA A 449 15.26 44.38 7.44
N LEU A 450 14.38 44.86 6.55
CA LEU A 450 14.44 46.20 5.98
C LEU A 450 14.33 47.25 7.09
N ALA A 451 15.17 48.28 7.07
CA ALA A 451 15.28 49.25 8.17
C ALA A 451 15.17 50.71 7.69
N GLY A 452 14.61 51.57 8.54
CA GLY A 452 14.51 53.01 8.27
C GLY A 452 15.86 53.75 8.42
N PRO A 453 15.95 55.04 8.02
CA PRO A 453 17.16 55.87 8.17
C PRO A 453 17.66 56.07 9.61
N ASP A 454 16.86 55.71 10.62
CA ASP A 454 17.24 55.67 12.03
C ASP A 454 17.85 54.33 12.48
N GLY A 455 17.72 53.27 11.66
CA GLY A 455 18.20 51.92 11.92
C GLY A 455 17.21 51.04 12.70
N GLU A 456 15.95 51.45 12.82
CA GLU A 456 14.88 50.63 13.40
C GLU A 456 14.19 49.83 12.28
N GLU A 457 13.92 48.53 12.54
CA GLU A 457 13.31 47.59 11.58
C GLU A 457 11.89 48.03 11.16
N LEU A 458 11.61 47.98 9.85
CA LEU A 458 10.30 48.29 9.29
C LEU A 458 9.35 47.12 9.50
N SER A 459 8.26 47.37 10.23
CA SER A 459 7.31 46.35 10.65
C SER A 459 5.89 46.91 10.81
N VAL A 460 4.92 46.02 10.65
CA VAL A 460 3.49 46.25 10.93
C VAL A 460 3.06 45.46 12.18
N PRO A 461 1.82 45.61 12.69
CA PRO A 461 1.31 44.83 13.82
C PRO A 461 1.09 43.32 13.52
N GLY A 462 2.17 42.59 13.20
CA GLY A 462 2.16 41.18 12.81
C GLY A 462 1.64 40.95 11.39
N ALA A 463 2.02 39.81 10.78
CA ALA A 463 1.55 39.35 9.48
C ALA A 463 1.71 40.38 8.34
N SER A 464 2.94 40.69 7.99
CA SER A 464 3.26 41.62 6.89
C SER A 464 2.88 41.02 5.54
N ALA A 465 2.22 41.82 4.70
CA ALA A 465 1.89 41.48 3.32
C ALA A 465 2.21 42.68 2.39
N PRO A 466 3.41 42.76 1.79
CA PRO A 466 3.82 43.88 0.96
C PRO A 466 3.27 43.83 -0.49
N THR A 467 3.12 45.02 -1.06
CA THR A 467 3.05 45.31 -2.49
C THR A 467 3.81 46.63 -2.75
N VAL A 468 4.53 46.73 -3.87
CA VAL A 468 5.43 47.86 -4.19
C VAL A 468 4.80 48.74 -5.29
N ALA A 469 4.68 50.05 -5.05
CA ALA A 469 4.08 50.99 -6.00
C ALA A 469 4.53 52.44 -5.76
N ASP A 470 4.50 53.29 -6.78
CA ASP A 470 4.56 54.76 -6.63
C ASP A 470 3.17 55.27 -6.19
N VAL A 471 2.99 55.60 -4.91
CA VAL A 471 1.67 55.90 -4.33
C VAL A 471 1.35 57.40 -4.40
N ASP A 472 2.34 58.29 -4.39
CA ASP A 472 2.11 59.75 -4.49
C ASP A 472 2.55 60.44 -5.81
N GLY A 473 3.17 59.69 -6.72
CA GLY A 473 3.42 60.07 -8.12
C GLY A 473 4.73 60.82 -8.34
N ASP A 474 5.74 60.60 -7.49
CA ASP A 474 7.04 61.29 -7.56
C ASP A 474 8.11 60.52 -8.37
N GLY A 475 7.86 59.24 -8.67
CA GLY A 475 8.73 58.35 -9.43
C GLY A 475 9.70 57.52 -8.58
N ILE A 476 9.52 57.49 -7.25
CA ILE A 476 10.18 56.57 -6.32
C ILE A 476 9.17 55.50 -5.89
N ALA A 477 9.63 54.27 -5.66
CA ALA A 477 8.78 53.20 -5.14
C ALA A 477 8.50 53.40 -3.64
N ASP A 478 7.22 53.32 -3.26
CA ASP A 478 6.76 53.12 -1.88
C ASP A 478 6.42 51.63 -1.65
N ILE A 479 6.29 51.23 -0.38
CA ILE A 479 5.72 49.93 0.00
C ILE A 479 4.39 50.16 0.72
N LEU A 480 3.31 49.57 0.18
CA LEU A 480 2.08 49.33 0.94
C LEU A 480 2.20 47.95 1.59
N CYS A 481 1.96 47.87 2.90
CA CYS A 481 2.05 46.61 3.65
C CYS A 481 0.82 46.41 4.51
N GLY A 482 0.13 45.29 4.30
CA GLY A 482 -0.97 44.85 5.14
C GLY A 482 -0.48 44.27 6.47
N GLY A 483 -1.34 44.29 7.48
CA GLY A 483 -1.12 43.68 8.79
C GLY A 483 -2.44 43.30 9.48
N SER A 484 -2.36 42.89 10.74
CA SER A 484 -3.52 42.42 11.52
C SER A 484 -4.67 43.45 11.65
N HIS A 485 -5.91 42.97 11.72
CA HIS A 485 -7.16 43.74 11.93
C HIS A 485 -7.46 44.74 10.78
N GLY A 486 -7.33 44.31 9.53
CA GLY A 486 -7.66 45.11 8.36
C GLY A 486 -6.74 46.33 8.10
N GLN A 487 -5.61 46.44 8.79
CA GLN A 487 -4.74 47.62 8.73
C GLN A 487 -3.76 47.55 7.57
N ILE A 488 -3.60 48.66 6.84
CA ILE A 488 -2.64 48.81 5.74
C ILE A 488 -1.77 50.04 6.02
N TYR A 489 -0.45 49.85 5.98
CA TYR A 489 0.57 50.86 6.25
C TYR A 489 1.32 51.25 4.97
N LEU A 490 1.68 52.53 4.85
CA LEU A 490 2.52 53.07 3.79
C LEU A 490 3.91 53.37 4.35
N PHE A 491 4.93 52.71 3.79
CA PHE A 491 6.34 53.01 4.02
C PHE A 491 6.86 53.76 2.79
N ARG A 492 7.09 55.06 2.93
CA ARG A 492 7.40 55.93 1.78
C ARG A 492 8.83 55.74 1.28
N GLY A 493 9.02 55.71 -0.03
CA GLY A 493 10.35 55.77 -0.64
C GLY A 493 11.05 57.09 -0.34
N LEU A 494 12.39 57.08 -0.33
CA LEU A 494 13.22 58.26 -0.06
C LEU A 494 14.18 58.54 -1.21
N ALA A 495 14.32 59.82 -1.58
CA ALA A 495 15.17 60.27 -2.69
C ALA A 495 16.70 60.09 -2.43
N GLU A 496 17.07 59.74 -1.20
CA GLU A 496 18.42 59.33 -0.78
C GLU A 496 18.62 57.81 -0.68
N GLY A 497 17.58 57.01 -0.95
CA GLY A 497 17.52 55.55 -0.78
C GLY A 497 16.91 55.12 0.56
N GLY A 498 16.30 53.93 0.57
CA GLY A 498 15.57 53.39 1.74
C GLY A 498 14.18 53.99 1.93
N PHE A 499 13.52 53.63 3.04
CA PHE A 499 12.11 53.91 3.28
C PHE A 499 11.83 54.60 4.62
N ALA A 500 10.79 55.42 4.68
CA ALA A 500 10.29 56.02 5.92
C ALA A 500 9.56 54.99 6.80
N GLN A 501 9.56 55.23 8.11
CA GLN A 501 8.75 54.48 9.08
C GLN A 501 7.25 54.57 8.73
N GLY A 502 6.54 53.44 8.83
CA GLY A 502 5.19 53.28 8.27
C GLY A 502 4.11 54.19 8.88
N GLU A 503 3.32 54.83 8.02
CA GLU A 503 2.10 55.55 8.41
C GLU A 503 0.83 54.74 8.07
N LEU A 504 -0.20 54.75 8.92
CA LEU A 504 -1.46 54.05 8.64
C LEU A 504 -2.15 54.70 7.43
N PHE A 505 -2.25 53.95 6.34
CA PHE A 505 -2.77 54.37 5.04
C PHE A 505 -4.27 54.10 4.91
N TYR A 506 -4.69 52.88 5.29
CA TYR A 506 -6.09 52.45 5.28
C TYR A 506 -6.40 51.51 6.46
N GLU A 507 -7.65 51.50 6.88
CA GLU A 507 -8.18 50.60 7.92
C GLU A 507 -9.48 50.00 7.37
N ALA A 508 -9.37 48.78 6.82
CA ALA A 508 -10.50 48.03 6.30
C ALA A 508 -11.34 47.47 7.47
N ALA A 509 -12.64 47.29 7.25
CA ALA A 509 -13.56 46.76 8.26
C ALA A 509 -13.52 45.22 8.33
N LEU A 510 -12.30 44.66 8.41
CA LEU A 510 -11.99 43.23 8.44
C LEU A 510 -11.57 42.83 9.85
N ASP A 511 -12.02 41.65 10.33
CA ASP A 511 -11.55 41.10 11.61
C ASP A 511 -10.16 40.41 11.49
N GLY A 512 -9.78 39.97 10.28
CA GLY A 512 -8.50 39.29 9.96
C GLY A 512 -7.35 40.21 9.54
N ARG A 513 -6.29 39.64 8.94
CA ARG A 513 -5.19 40.41 8.30
C ARG A 513 -5.68 41.07 6.99
N ALA A 514 -5.11 42.21 6.62
CA ALA A 514 -5.29 42.80 5.28
C ALA A 514 -4.22 42.31 4.31
N LEU A 515 -4.59 41.96 3.08
CA LEU A 515 -3.70 41.52 2.00
C LEU A 515 -3.83 42.48 0.82
N PRO A 516 -3.03 43.57 0.77
CA PRO A 516 -3.24 44.66 -0.17
C PRO A 516 -2.59 44.42 -1.53
N GLU A 517 -3.27 44.93 -2.55
CA GLU A 517 -2.77 45.06 -3.92
C GLU A 517 -3.23 46.40 -4.51
N TYR A 518 -2.40 47.04 -5.34
CA TYR A 518 -2.58 48.45 -5.73
C TYR A 518 -2.39 48.69 -7.23
N GLY A 519 -3.48 48.97 -7.96
CA GLY A 519 -3.47 49.13 -9.41
C GLY A 519 -4.85 49.47 -9.97
N ASP A 520 -4.92 49.98 -11.20
CA ASP A 520 -6.20 50.32 -11.87
C ASP A 520 -6.95 49.04 -12.25
N LEU A 521 -8.03 48.74 -11.51
CA LEU A 521 -8.85 47.53 -11.68
C LEU A 521 -10.04 47.76 -12.62
N ASN A 522 -10.38 49.02 -12.90
CA ASN A 522 -11.61 49.40 -13.58
C ASN A 522 -11.39 50.16 -14.91
N GLY A 523 -10.14 50.46 -15.25
CA GLY A 523 -9.72 51.06 -16.51
C GLY A 523 -9.97 52.56 -16.62
N ASP A 524 -10.14 53.29 -15.52
CA ASP A 524 -10.36 54.75 -15.54
C ASP A 524 -9.08 55.60 -15.46
N GLY A 525 -7.93 54.97 -15.23
CA GLY A 525 -6.61 55.59 -15.12
C GLY A 525 -6.24 56.07 -13.71
N ILE A 526 -6.93 55.57 -12.67
CA ILE A 526 -6.62 55.80 -11.26
C ILE A 526 -6.43 54.44 -10.57
N ASN A 527 -5.37 54.28 -9.78
CA ASN A 527 -5.14 53.05 -9.05
C ASN A 527 -6.21 52.84 -7.96
N ASP A 528 -6.77 51.63 -7.94
CA ASP A 528 -7.66 51.10 -6.91
C ASP A 528 -6.85 50.39 -5.83
N LEU A 529 -7.44 50.22 -4.65
CA LEU A 529 -6.88 49.41 -3.57
C LEU A 529 -7.73 48.14 -3.40
N VAL A 530 -7.17 47.00 -3.80
CA VAL A 530 -7.75 45.67 -3.57
C VAL A 530 -7.22 45.16 -2.23
N ILE A 531 -8.08 44.55 -1.42
CA ILE A 531 -7.78 44.11 -0.06
C ILE A 531 -8.37 42.72 0.13
N GLY A 532 -7.51 41.71 0.06
CA GLY A 532 -7.82 40.35 0.51
C GLY A 532 -7.64 40.18 2.01
N SER A 533 -7.84 38.97 2.51
CA SER A 533 -7.74 38.65 3.94
C SER A 533 -7.55 37.16 4.21
N ASP A 534 -7.03 36.82 5.40
CA ASP A 534 -6.99 35.44 5.92
C ASP A 534 -8.37 34.90 6.32
N CYS A 535 -9.40 35.74 6.38
CA CYS A 535 -10.77 35.35 6.76
C CYS A 535 -11.75 35.22 5.56
N GLY A 536 -11.24 35.08 4.33
CA GLY A 536 -12.08 34.79 3.16
C GLY A 536 -12.93 35.97 2.66
N GLU A 537 -12.52 37.21 2.98
CA GLU A 537 -13.11 38.42 2.40
C GLU A 537 -12.14 39.04 1.38
N LEU A 538 -12.66 39.36 0.18
CA LEU A 538 -11.96 40.12 -0.86
C LEU A 538 -12.74 41.41 -1.15
N LEU A 539 -12.10 42.56 -0.94
CA LEU A 539 -12.69 43.88 -1.08
C LEU A 539 -11.93 44.70 -2.14
N VAL A 540 -12.61 45.67 -2.75
CA VAL A 540 -11.97 46.75 -3.52
C VAL A 540 -12.48 48.11 -3.05
N VAL A 541 -11.55 49.06 -2.93
CA VAL A 541 -11.81 50.45 -2.60
C VAL A 541 -11.40 51.28 -3.82
N TYR A 542 -12.37 51.60 -4.68
CA TYR A 542 -12.09 52.30 -5.93
C TYR A 542 -11.46 53.68 -5.69
N GLY A 543 -10.41 53.99 -6.45
CA GLY A 543 -9.62 55.21 -6.37
C GLY A 543 -10.41 56.45 -6.76
N SER A 544 -9.84 57.63 -6.48
CA SER A 544 -10.36 58.90 -6.99
C SER A 544 -9.33 60.03 -6.91
N ALA A 545 -9.62 61.14 -7.59
CA ALA A 545 -8.84 62.38 -7.45
C ALA A 545 -8.94 63.04 -6.05
N GLU A 546 -9.73 62.49 -5.13
CA GLU A 546 -9.78 62.87 -3.70
C GLU A 546 -9.18 61.76 -2.79
N GLY A 547 -8.58 60.70 -3.37
CA GLY A 547 -8.08 59.51 -2.68
C GLY A 547 -9.15 58.44 -2.45
N PHE A 548 -8.87 57.51 -1.53
CA PHE A 548 -9.73 56.37 -1.17
C PHE A 548 -10.91 56.79 -0.29
N VAL A 549 -11.79 57.63 -0.84
CA VAL A 549 -13.01 58.16 -0.21
C VAL A 549 -14.28 57.35 -0.54
N SER A 550 -14.15 56.32 -1.37
CA SER A 550 -15.20 55.34 -1.67
C SER A 550 -15.45 54.43 -0.46
N SER A 551 -16.59 53.75 -0.46
CA SER A 551 -16.84 52.65 0.49
C SER A 551 -16.38 51.34 -0.14
N PRO A 552 -15.80 50.39 0.62
CA PRO A 552 -15.40 49.10 0.09
C PRO A 552 -16.56 48.37 -0.60
N VAL A 553 -16.25 47.71 -1.71
CA VAL A 553 -17.14 46.82 -2.44
C VAL A 553 -16.57 45.41 -2.34
N GLY A 554 -17.40 44.43 -1.94
CA GLY A 554 -16.96 43.03 -1.90
C GLY A 554 -16.91 42.42 -3.30
N ILE A 555 -15.77 41.86 -3.67
CA ILE A 555 -15.61 40.98 -4.83
C ILE A 555 -15.99 39.57 -4.37
N SER A 556 -16.80 38.87 -5.15
CA SER A 556 -17.18 37.48 -4.85
C SER A 556 -16.27 36.51 -5.58
N VAL A 557 -15.47 35.75 -4.84
CA VAL A 557 -14.74 34.58 -5.34
C VAL A 557 -15.74 33.44 -5.58
N PHE A 558 -15.56 32.66 -6.64
CA PHE A 558 -16.45 31.54 -7.01
C PHE A 558 -15.66 30.40 -7.64
N GLY A 559 -16.13 29.16 -7.48
CA GLY A 559 -15.50 27.96 -8.06
C GLY A 559 -14.23 27.51 -7.35
N VAL A 560 -13.96 28.08 -6.18
CA VAL A 560 -12.82 27.83 -5.30
C VAL A 560 -13.37 27.87 -3.88
N ASP A 561 -13.11 26.82 -3.10
CA ASP A 561 -13.48 26.71 -1.70
C ASP A 561 -12.30 27.16 -0.80
N GLY A 562 -12.57 27.39 0.49
CA GLY A 562 -11.58 27.85 1.47
C GLY A 562 -11.63 29.36 1.75
N ASP A 563 -10.71 29.81 2.61
CA ASP A 563 -10.47 31.22 2.93
C ASP A 563 -9.10 31.67 2.39
N TRP A 564 -8.39 32.56 3.10
CA TRP A 564 -7.12 33.16 2.68
C TRP A 564 -7.08 33.65 1.22
N TYR A 565 -7.55 34.86 0.95
CA TYR A 565 -7.52 35.44 -0.41
C TYR A 565 -6.36 36.42 -0.55
N ALA A 566 -5.32 36.05 -1.30
CA ALA A 566 -4.15 36.88 -1.58
C ALA A 566 -4.15 37.41 -3.04
N PRO A 567 -4.65 38.64 -3.29
CA PRO A 567 -4.89 39.14 -4.64
C PRO A 567 -3.63 39.66 -5.35
N ARG A 568 -3.56 39.50 -6.68
CA ARG A 568 -2.65 40.23 -7.59
C ARG A 568 -3.39 40.72 -8.84
N ILE A 569 -3.10 41.93 -9.30
CA ILE A 569 -3.69 42.52 -10.53
C ILE A 569 -2.80 42.19 -11.72
N TYR A 570 -3.32 41.50 -12.73
CA TYR A 570 -2.57 41.08 -13.91
C TYR A 570 -3.49 40.79 -15.11
N ASP A 571 -3.01 40.89 -16.36
CA ASP A 571 -3.75 40.45 -17.55
C ASP A 571 -3.45 38.97 -17.80
N MET A 572 -4.33 38.08 -17.33
CA MET A 572 -4.11 36.62 -17.40
C MET A 572 -4.40 36.04 -18.78
N ASN A 573 -5.33 36.66 -19.51
CA ASN A 573 -5.92 36.10 -20.71
C ASN A 573 -5.41 36.75 -22.03
N GLY A 574 -4.73 37.90 -21.93
CA GLY A 574 -4.08 38.61 -23.02
C GLY A 574 -5.01 39.53 -23.81
N ASP A 575 -6.05 40.11 -23.19
CA ASP A 575 -7.02 40.99 -23.84
C ASP A 575 -6.90 42.48 -23.48
N GLU A 576 -5.82 42.88 -22.81
CA GLU A 576 -5.52 44.24 -22.33
C GLU A 576 -6.47 44.72 -21.20
N ILE A 577 -7.12 43.79 -20.46
CA ILE A 577 -7.96 44.05 -19.28
C ILE A 577 -7.28 43.53 -18.00
N ALA A 578 -7.56 44.20 -16.87
CA ALA A 578 -7.11 43.75 -15.55
C ALA A 578 -7.97 42.58 -15.04
N ASP A 579 -7.36 41.39 -14.96
CA ASP A 579 -7.86 40.23 -14.22
C ASP A 579 -7.31 40.24 -12.78
N LEU A 580 -7.78 39.32 -11.94
CA LEU A 580 -7.20 39.05 -10.61
C LEU A 580 -6.72 37.60 -10.52
N ALA A 581 -5.45 37.44 -10.13
CA ALA A 581 -4.98 36.23 -9.47
C ALA A 581 -5.40 36.30 -7.99
N VAL A 582 -5.76 35.17 -7.38
CA VAL A 582 -6.04 35.09 -5.94
C VAL A 582 -5.43 33.80 -5.39
N GLY A 583 -4.36 33.93 -4.58
CA GLY A 583 -3.85 32.81 -3.78
C GLY A 583 -4.86 32.39 -2.71
N THR A 584 -4.83 31.11 -2.29
CA THR A 584 -5.87 30.43 -1.49
C THR A 584 -5.30 29.70 -0.27
N SER A 585 -6.16 29.35 0.71
CA SER A 585 -5.80 28.56 1.89
C SER A 585 -5.22 27.18 1.54
N GLU A 586 -5.81 26.51 0.54
CA GLU A 586 -5.38 25.17 0.06
C GLU A 586 -4.08 25.21 -0.78
N GLY A 587 -3.56 26.40 -1.07
CA GLY A 587 -2.28 26.58 -1.76
C GLY A 587 -2.35 26.79 -3.27
N TYR A 588 -3.55 26.86 -3.83
CA TYR A 588 -3.77 27.11 -5.26
C TYR A 588 -3.79 28.60 -5.60
N VAL A 589 -3.60 28.92 -6.88
CA VAL A 589 -3.82 30.26 -7.46
C VAL A 589 -5.09 30.26 -8.32
N ALA A 590 -6.14 30.92 -7.83
CA ALA A 590 -7.41 31.13 -8.53
C ALA A 590 -7.32 32.29 -9.54
N ILE A 591 -8.16 32.25 -10.57
CA ILE A 591 -8.25 33.28 -11.63
C ILE A 591 -9.68 33.84 -11.68
N LEU A 592 -9.79 35.16 -11.55
CA LEU A 592 -11.04 35.91 -11.76
C LEU A 592 -10.84 36.86 -12.95
N THR A 593 -11.50 36.58 -14.08
CA THR A 593 -11.44 37.43 -15.28
C THR A 593 -12.29 38.68 -15.14
N GLY A 594 -11.73 39.84 -15.53
CA GLY A 594 -12.36 41.15 -15.42
C GLY A 594 -13.26 41.50 -16.60
N ASP A 595 -14.30 42.32 -16.36
CA ASP A 595 -15.12 42.92 -17.43
C ASP A 595 -14.63 44.32 -17.87
N GLY A 596 -13.49 44.76 -17.32
CA GLY A 596 -12.92 46.09 -17.54
C GLY A 596 -13.78 47.24 -17.00
N GLN A 597 -14.75 46.95 -16.12
CA GLN A 597 -15.62 47.91 -15.44
C GLN A 597 -15.78 47.58 -13.93
N GLY A 598 -14.92 46.73 -13.38
CA GLY A 598 -14.92 46.28 -11.98
C GLY A 598 -15.81 45.07 -11.67
N GLY A 599 -16.40 44.42 -12.68
CA GLY A 599 -17.08 43.12 -12.56
C GLY A 599 -16.13 41.96 -12.87
N PHE A 600 -16.39 40.79 -12.27
CA PHE A 600 -15.55 39.60 -12.38
C PHE A 600 -16.33 38.31 -12.67
N SER A 601 -15.68 37.36 -13.35
CA SER A 601 -16.12 35.98 -13.51
C SER A 601 -15.01 35.00 -13.13
N SER A 602 -15.35 33.88 -12.48
CA SER A 602 -14.38 32.81 -12.22
C SER A 602 -13.95 32.13 -13.52
N ALA A 603 -12.65 31.89 -13.66
CA ALA A 603 -12.03 31.15 -14.76
C ALA A 603 -11.38 29.83 -14.32
N GLY A 604 -11.48 29.45 -13.03
CA GLY A 604 -10.81 28.29 -12.45
C GLY A 604 -9.55 28.67 -11.69
N CYS A 605 -8.58 27.76 -11.67
CA CYS A 605 -7.23 27.97 -11.13
C CYS A 605 -6.19 27.92 -12.27
N ILE A 606 -4.93 28.25 -11.97
CA ILE A 606 -3.81 27.90 -12.84
C ILE A 606 -3.68 26.37 -12.87
N GLU A 607 -3.84 25.78 -14.05
CA GLU A 607 -3.64 24.35 -14.32
C GLU A 607 -2.22 24.06 -14.85
N LEU A 608 -1.70 22.87 -14.56
CA LEU A 608 -0.40 22.34 -14.98
C LEU A 608 -0.56 21.11 -15.89
N ASP A 609 0.56 20.59 -16.40
CA ASP A 609 0.63 19.40 -17.24
C ASP A 609 0.62 18.06 -16.48
N GLU A 610 0.81 18.09 -15.15
CA GLU A 610 0.80 16.94 -14.25
C GLU A 610 -0.01 17.24 -12.98
N GLN A 611 -0.49 16.21 -12.28
CA GLN A 611 -1.27 16.34 -11.05
C GLN A 611 -0.41 16.66 -9.82
N ASN A 612 -0.98 17.44 -8.91
CA ASN A 612 -0.44 17.73 -7.59
C ASN A 612 -0.78 16.62 -6.58
N ALA A 613 -0.23 16.73 -5.37
CA ALA A 613 -0.42 15.75 -4.30
C ALA A 613 -1.85 15.69 -3.70
N ASP A 614 -2.81 16.48 -4.20
CA ASP A 614 -4.25 16.36 -3.87
C ASP A 614 -5.07 15.73 -5.02
N GLY A 615 -4.44 15.10 -6.02
CA GLY A 615 -5.15 14.42 -7.12
C GLY A 615 -5.88 15.38 -8.07
N ASN A 616 -5.28 16.53 -8.38
CA ASN A 616 -5.80 17.46 -9.40
C ASN A 616 -4.68 18.27 -10.08
N TYR A 617 -5.00 18.90 -11.21
CA TYR A 617 -4.04 19.63 -12.05
C TYR A 617 -3.75 21.07 -11.60
N HIS A 618 -4.25 21.55 -10.46
CA HIS A 618 -3.98 22.93 -10.04
C HIS A 618 -2.52 23.12 -9.59
N ALA A 619 -1.92 24.27 -9.91
CA ALA A 619 -0.63 24.65 -9.33
C ALA A 619 -0.77 24.88 -7.81
N LYS A 620 -0.09 24.07 -6.99
CA LYS A 620 -0.15 24.10 -5.51
C LYS A 620 1.23 24.41 -4.94
N PHE A 621 1.34 25.29 -3.95
CA PHE A 621 2.66 25.74 -3.43
C PHE A 621 2.91 25.46 -1.93
N GLY A 622 1.99 24.79 -1.24
CA GLY A 622 1.88 24.80 0.23
C GLY A 622 0.66 25.62 0.66
N GLU A 623 0.21 25.51 1.92
CA GLU A 623 -0.97 26.25 2.41
C GLU A 623 -0.82 27.77 2.20
N ASN A 624 -1.92 28.50 2.28
CA ASN A 624 -1.88 29.96 2.47
C ASN A 624 -1.08 30.70 1.37
N CYS A 625 -1.32 30.34 0.11
CA CYS A 625 -0.56 30.83 -1.04
C CYS A 625 -0.70 32.35 -1.25
N ALA A 626 0.40 33.00 -1.62
CA ALA A 626 0.49 34.40 -2.02
C ALA A 626 1.27 34.54 -3.34
N PRO A 627 0.59 34.66 -4.50
CA PRO A 627 1.25 34.78 -5.80
C PRO A 627 1.87 36.16 -6.01
N CYS A 628 2.80 36.23 -6.96
CA CYS A 628 3.46 37.42 -7.50
C CYS A 628 3.89 37.10 -8.94
N PHE A 629 3.91 38.10 -9.83
CA PHE A 629 4.18 37.92 -11.25
C PHE A 629 5.33 38.82 -11.70
N ALA A 630 6.42 38.23 -12.20
CA ALA A 630 7.63 38.96 -12.63
C ALA A 630 8.45 38.15 -13.63
N ASP A 631 9.21 38.83 -14.50
CA ASP A 631 10.28 38.20 -15.30
C ASP A 631 11.49 37.95 -14.39
N ILE A 632 11.60 36.74 -13.82
CA ILE A 632 12.70 36.41 -12.89
C ILE A 632 13.93 35.83 -13.60
N ASN A 633 13.75 35.34 -14.83
CA ASN A 633 14.81 34.67 -15.59
C ASN A 633 15.48 35.59 -16.64
N GLY A 634 14.79 36.66 -17.07
CA GLY A 634 15.28 37.68 -17.99
C GLY A 634 15.02 37.42 -19.48
N ASP A 635 14.08 36.53 -19.83
CA ASP A 635 13.74 36.21 -21.22
C ASP A 635 12.63 37.08 -21.84
N GLY A 636 11.93 37.87 -21.02
CA GLY A 636 10.80 38.71 -21.43
C GLY A 636 9.44 38.00 -21.41
N HIS A 637 9.31 36.90 -20.67
CA HIS A 637 8.03 36.33 -20.25
C HIS A 637 7.80 36.65 -18.77
N THR A 638 6.61 36.36 -18.24
CA THR A 638 6.27 36.67 -16.85
C THR A 638 6.04 35.38 -16.11
N ASP A 639 6.92 35.13 -15.15
CA ASP A 639 6.97 33.94 -14.33
C ASP A 639 6.10 34.12 -13.07
N LEU A 640 5.74 33.01 -12.45
CA LEU A 640 4.96 32.96 -11.21
C LEU A 640 5.91 32.72 -10.02
N VAL A 641 5.79 33.57 -9.00
CA VAL A 641 6.52 33.47 -7.73
C VAL A 641 5.50 33.41 -6.60
N CYS A 642 5.41 32.28 -5.90
CA CYS A 642 4.43 32.04 -4.85
C CYS A 642 5.13 31.92 -3.49
N GLY A 643 4.70 32.71 -2.52
CA GLY A 643 4.93 32.43 -1.11
C GLY A 643 3.85 31.51 -0.57
N SER A 644 4.17 30.73 0.45
CA SER A 644 3.22 29.81 1.08
C SER A 644 3.58 29.51 2.54
N LEU A 645 2.82 28.60 3.14
CA LEU A 645 3.12 27.88 4.37
C LEU A 645 3.21 26.38 4.04
N GLU A 646 4.39 25.92 3.68
CA GLU A 646 4.64 24.60 3.10
C GLU A 646 4.84 23.51 4.16
N TYR A 647 4.40 22.29 3.87
CA TYR A 647 4.62 21.12 4.73
C TYR A 647 6.02 20.51 4.55
N GLY A 648 6.73 20.38 5.65
CA GLY A 648 7.94 19.55 5.78
C GLY A 648 9.21 20.08 5.12
N LEU A 649 9.12 21.01 4.16
CA LEU A 649 10.19 21.41 3.23
C LEU A 649 10.81 20.17 2.57
N SER A 650 10.17 19.69 1.50
CA SER A 650 10.57 18.47 0.81
C SER A 650 11.87 18.65 0.01
N TYR A 651 12.95 18.03 0.45
CA TYR A 651 14.24 18.02 -0.25
C TYR A 651 14.46 16.71 -1.03
N PRO A 652 14.74 16.77 -2.34
CA PRO A 652 15.40 15.68 -3.03
C PRO A 652 16.80 15.44 -2.45
N ILE A 653 17.13 14.23 -2.01
CA ILE A 653 18.42 13.93 -1.35
C ILE A 653 19.65 14.15 -2.25
N ASP A 654 19.49 14.26 -3.55
CA ASP A 654 20.53 14.65 -4.51
C ASP A 654 20.71 16.17 -4.65
N SER A 655 19.72 16.98 -4.26
CA SER A 655 19.73 18.46 -4.32
C SER A 655 20.97 19.05 -3.66
N GLU A 656 21.64 19.99 -4.32
CA GLU A 656 22.85 20.61 -3.76
C GLU A 656 22.59 21.35 -2.43
N TYR A 657 21.33 21.74 -2.20
CA TYR A 657 20.82 22.40 -1.00
C TYR A 657 20.35 21.42 0.10
N PHE A 658 20.41 20.09 -0.11
CA PHE A 658 19.99 19.10 0.89
C PHE A 658 20.92 19.15 2.13
N PRO A 659 20.41 19.54 3.31
CA PRO A 659 21.26 19.90 4.44
C PRO A 659 21.91 18.71 5.17
N TYR A 660 21.36 17.50 5.03
CA TYR A 660 21.75 16.31 5.81
C TYR A 660 22.61 15.31 5.00
N ARG A 661 23.41 15.81 4.07
CA ARG A 661 24.16 15.00 3.10
C ARG A 661 25.26 14.14 3.74
N ASP A 662 25.97 14.65 4.75
CA ASP A 662 27.03 13.89 5.43
C ASP A 662 26.43 12.87 6.41
N GLU A 663 25.32 13.22 7.08
CA GLU A 663 24.52 12.34 7.94
C GLU A 663 23.94 11.16 7.15
N LEU A 664 23.31 11.43 6.00
CA LEU A 664 22.73 10.40 5.14
C LEU A 664 23.80 9.44 4.57
N LEU A 665 24.97 9.97 4.20
CA LEU A 665 26.11 9.13 3.81
C LEU A 665 26.60 8.25 4.98
N GLY A 666 26.57 8.77 6.21
CA GLY A 666 26.82 8.00 7.42
C GLY A 666 25.80 6.86 7.61
N LEU A 667 24.51 7.16 7.53
CA LEU A 667 23.42 6.19 7.69
C LEU A 667 23.46 5.08 6.63
N VAL A 668 23.51 5.44 5.35
CA VAL A 668 23.54 4.48 4.23
C VAL A 668 24.78 3.58 4.30
N SER A 669 25.95 4.13 4.70
CA SER A 669 27.16 3.32 4.88
C SER A 669 27.10 2.43 6.13
N GLY A 670 26.52 2.88 7.25
CA GLY A 670 26.33 2.07 8.46
C GLY A 670 25.40 0.87 8.27
N ILE A 671 24.32 1.05 7.50
CA ILE A 671 23.40 -0.02 7.07
C ILE A 671 24.12 -1.00 6.13
N SER A 672 24.86 -0.47 5.13
CA SER A 672 25.58 -1.28 4.14
C SER A 672 26.73 -2.11 4.73
N ASP A 673 27.58 -1.51 5.58
CA ASP A 673 28.69 -2.20 6.26
C ASP A 673 28.18 -3.26 7.26
N SER A 674 26.99 -3.04 7.86
CA SER A 674 26.26 -4.04 8.65
C SER A 674 25.79 -5.25 7.83
N GLY A 675 25.70 -5.14 6.51
CA GLY A 675 25.17 -6.17 5.62
C GLY A 675 23.65 -6.25 5.59
N TRP A 676 22.96 -5.15 5.91
CA TRP A 676 21.50 -5.04 5.85
C TRP A 676 21.03 -4.59 4.46
N TYR A 677 19.76 -4.81 4.15
CA TYR A 677 19.17 -4.41 2.88
C TYR A 677 18.79 -2.93 2.89
N MET A 678 18.98 -2.28 1.73
CA MET A 678 18.48 -0.94 1.42
C MET A 678 17.80 -1.00 0.05
N GLY A 679 16.47 -0.85 0.03
CA GLY A 679 15.63 -0.77 -1.16
C GLY A 679 15.19 0.66 -1.48
N LEU A 680 14.36 0.81 -2.51
CA LEU A 680 13.70 2.07 -2.84
C LEU A 680 12.43 2.22 -1.99
N HIS A 681 12.14 3.44 -1.52
CA HIS A 681 10.81 3.84 -1.04
C HIS A 681 10.24 4.83 -2.05
N PHE A 682 9.38 4.36 -2.95
CA PHE A 682 9.02 5.07 -4.18
C PHE A 682 7.81 5.97 -3.98
N TYR A 683 7.91 7.22 -4.45
CA TYR A 683 6.83 8.21 -4.43
C TYR A 683 6.86 9.09 -5.67
N ALA A 684 5.94 8.86 -6.60
CA ALA A 684 5.79 9.70 -7.79
C ALA A 684 4.85 10.91 -7.59
N GLY A 685 4.11 10.96 -6.48
CA GLY A 685 2.88 11.74 -6.33
C GLY A 685 1.64 10.85 -6.41
N PHE A 686 0.52 11.31 -5.84
CA PHE A 686 -0.79 10.70 -6.10
C PHE A 686 -1.19 10.94 -7.55
N ASP A 687 -1.83 9.95 -8.18
CA ASP A 687 -2.34 10.00 -9.55
C ASP A 687 -1.32 10.53 -10.60
N ALA A 688 -0.05 10.16 -10.42
CA ALA A 688 1.05 10.43 -11.33
C ALA A 688 0.91 9.71 -12.69
N SER A 689 1.37 10.36 -13.76
CA SER A 689 1.50 9.75 -15.09
C SER A 689 2.62 8.69 -15.18
N PRO A 690 2.59 7.78 -16.18
CA PRO A 690 3.71 6.88 -16.47
C PRO A 690 5.03 7.62 -16.75
N GLU A 691 4.95 8.79 -17.38
CA GLU A 691 6.08 9.67 -17.63
C GLU A 691 6.69 10.22 -16.33
N ARG A 692 5.86 10.65 -15.37
CA ARG A 692 6.27 11.08 -14.02
C ARG A 692 6.87 9.94 -13.21
N GLU A 693 6.23 8.76 -13.20
CA GLU A 693 6.75 7.55 -12.55
C GLU A 693 8.13 7.17 -13.12
N SER A 694 8.28 7.19 -14.45
CA SER A 694 9.54 6.86 -15.13
C SER A 694 10.64 7.90 -14.89
N TYR A 695 10.30 9.18 -14.75
CA TYR A 695 11.23 10.24 -14.34
C TYR A 695 11.72 9.98 -12.91
N GLU A 696 10.79 9.88 -11.96
CA GLU A 696 11.10 9.84 -10.54
C GLU A 696 11.86 8.57 -10.16
N LEU A 697 11.49 7.43 -10.74
CA LEU A 697 12.22 6.17 -10.55
C LEU A 697 13.67 6.33 -11.03
N SER A 698 13.89 6.89 -12.23
CA SER A 698 15.24 7.15 -12.75
C SER A 698 16.04 8.08 -11.84
N ALA A 699 15.38 9.13 -11.32
CA ALA A 699 15.97 10.15 -10.47
C ALA A 699 16.29 9.63 -9.06
N GLN A 700 15.45 8.77 -8.48
CA GLN A 700 15.69 8.08 -7.21
C GLN A 700 16.87 7.12 -7.32
N ILE A 701 16.92 6.34 -8.40
CA ILE A 701 18.02 5.40 -8.66
C ILE A 701 19.36 6.14 -8.74
N ASP A 702 19.44 7.27 -9.43
CA ASP A 702 20.67 8.07 -9.51
C ASP A 702 20.99 8.81 -8.19
N ALA A 703 19.99 9.27 -7.45
CA ALA A 703 20.18 9.85 -6.12
C ALA A 703 20.77 8.82 -5.13
N MET A 704 20.21 7.60 -5.06
CA MET A 704 20.72 6.52 -4.20
C MET A 704 22.17 6.12 -4.53
N ARG A 705 22.58 6.20 -5.81
CA ARG A 705 23.97 5.94 -6.23
C ARG A 705 24.97 6.95 -5.67
N LEU A 706 24.57 8.20 -5.39
CA LEU A 706 25.44 9.21 -4.78
C LEU A 706 25.85 8.82 -3.35
N TYR A 707 24.95 8.17 -2.62
CA TYR A 707 25.15 7.70 -1.24
C TYR A 707 25.78 6.29 -1.16
N GLY A 708 26.10 5.68 -2.31
CA GLY A 708 26.78 4.39 -2.37
C GLY A 708 25.89 3.16 -2.16
N ALA A 709 24.56 3.33 -2.15
CA ALA A 709 23.62 2.21 -2.09
C ALA A 709 23.77 1.30 -3.33
N ALA A 710 23.68 -0.02 -3.12
CA ALA A 710 23.80 -1.00 -4.19
C ALA A 710 22.49 -1.12 -4.99
N TYR A 711 22.60 -1.24 -6.32
CA TYR A 711 21.44 -1.26 -7.22
C TYR A 711 21.54 -2.37 -8.28
N GLY A 712 20.40 -2.99 -8.61
CA GLY A 712 20.26 -4.03 -9.62
C GLY A 712 19.80 -5.36 -9.03
N GLN A 713 18.76 -5.96 -9.63
CA GLN A 713 17.94 -7.03 -9.03
C GLN A 713 17.36 -6.60 -7.66
N THR A 714 16.75 -5.42 -7.64
CA THR A 714 16.10 -4.79 -6.49
C THR A 714 14.59 -4.66 -6.72
N GLY A 715 13.85 -4.27 -5.68
CA GLY A 715 12.46 -3.82 -5.76
C GLY A 715 12.27 -2.49 -5.04
N ALA A 716 11.01 -2.08 -4.94
CA ALA A 716 10.60 -0.86 -4.26
C ALA A 716 9.42 -1.13 -3.31
N GLY A 717 9.50 -0.59 -2.10
CA GLY A 717 8.31 -0.29 -1.29
C GLY A 717 7.64 0.99 -1.81
N LEU A 718 6.33 1.11 -1.64
CA LEU A 718 5.58 2.31 -1.99
C LEU A 718 5.42 3.24 -0.76
N HIS A 719 5.54 4.56 -0.96
CA HIS A 719 5.34 5.57 0.11
C HIS A 719 3.89 6.04 0.20
N ALA A 720 3.29 6.30 -0.96
CA ALA A 720 1.86 6.19 -1.20
C ALA A 720 1.67 5.07 -2.23
N GLY A 721 0.57 4.31 -2.15
CA GLY A 721 0.34 3.18 -3.05
C GLY A 721 0.14 3.55 -4.52
N ALA A 722 -0.19 2.56 -5.36
CA ALA A 722 -0.19 2.72 -6.82
C ALA A 722 -1.09 3.87 -7.33
N SER A 723 -0.65 4.53 -8.40
CA SER A 723 -1.34 5.65 -9.05
C SER A 723 -2.72 5.26 -9.57
N GLY A 724 -3.75 6.03 -9.23
CA GLY A 724 -5.14 5.87 -9.70
C GLY A 724 -5.43 6.56 -11.04
N ALA A 725 -4.46 7.26 -11.64
CA ALA A 725 -4.62 7.97 -12.91
C ALA A 725 -4.83 7.06 -14.13
N GLY A 726 -4.51 5.77 -14.02
CA GLY A 726 -4.45 4.83 -15.13
C GLY A 726 -5.10 3.48 -14.85
N GLU A 727 -4.62 2.45 -15.54
CA GLU A 727 -4.96 1.05 -15.22
C GLU A 727 -4.30 0.67 -13.88
N PRO A 728 -4.93 -0.13 -12.99
CA PRO A 728 -4.35 -0.49 -11.68
C PRO A 728 -3.02 -1.28 -11.73
N SER A 729 -2.56 -1.66 -12.93
CA SER A 729 -1.23 -2.24 -13.16
C SER A 729 -0.13 -1.22 -13.47
N GLN A 730 -0.45 0.08 -13.63
CA GLN A 730 0.45 1.11 -14.15
C GLN A 730 1.76 1.18 -13.36
N THR A 731 1.70 1.60 -12.09
CA THR A 731 2.89 1.83 -11.24
C THR A 731 3.80 0.60 -11.18
N PHE A 732 3.21 -0.59 -11.03
CA PHE A 732 3.95 -1.86 -11.00
C PHE A 732 4.65 -2.17 -12.32
N LEU A 733 4.05 -1.84 -13.47
CA LEU A 733 4.67 -1.99 -14.79
C LEU A 733 5.72 -0.91 -15.07
N SER A 734 5.53 0.32 -14.61
CA SER A 734 6.55 1.38 -14.65
C SER A 734 7.78 1.01 -13.83
N LEU A 735 7.58 0.48 -12.62
CA LEU A 735 8.64 -0.08 -11.77
C LEU A 735 9.37 -1.22 -12.50
N TYR A 736 8.65 -2.15 -13.14
CA TYR A 736 9.24 -3.24 -13.90
C TYR A 736 10.07 -2.77 -15.10
N ASP A 737 9.57 -1.82 -15.90
CA ASP A 737 10.28 -1.30 -17.06
C ASP A 737 11.51 -0.42 -16.67
N GLY A 738 11.51 0.15 -15.46
CA GLY A 738 12.70 0.72 -14.82
C GLY A 738 13.68 -0.30 -14.21
N GLY A 739 13.30 -1.59 -14.18
CA GLY A 739 14.15 -2.71 -13.77
C GLY A 739 13.94 -3.22 -12.33
N MET A 740 12.82 -2.87 -11.68
CA MET A 740 12.40 -3.54 -10.44
C MET A 740 11.91 -4.96 -10.72
N LEU A 741 12.23 -5.88 -9.81
CA LEU A 741 11.79 -7.27 -9.91
C LEU A 741 10.72 -7.66 -8.89
N TRP A 742 10.52 -6.84 -7.86
CA TRP A 742 9.36 -6.91 -6.96
C TRP A 742 8.87 -5.51 -6.57
N CYS A 743 7.63 -5.46 -6.08
CA CYS A 743 7.09 -4.32 -5.36
C CYS A 743 6.48 -4.78 -4.04
N ALA A 744 6.73 -4.00 -2.98
CA ALA A 744 6.18 -4.18 -1.65
C ALA A 744 5.13 -3.09 -1.38
N GLY A 745 3.97 -3.50 -0.88
CA GLY A 745 2.79 -2.63 -0.74
C GLY A 745 1.90 -2.66 -1.99
N LEU A 746 0.64 -3.05 -1.82
CA LEU A 746 -0.36 -3.16 -2.89
C LEU A 746 -1.61 -2.31 -2.61
N SER A 747 -2.00 -2.17 -1.34
CA SER A 747 -3.09 -1.28 -0.94
C SER A 747 -2.76 0.20 -1.22
N GLY A 748 -3.59 0.88 -2.01
CA GLY A 748 -3.46 2.30 -2.34
C GLY A 748 -4.37 3.20 -1.51
N GLU A 749 -4.14 3.31 -0.20
CA GLU A 749 -4.63 4.42 0.63
C GLU A 749 -3.89 4.45 1.98
N VAL A 750 -3.62 5.63 2.53
CA VAL A 750 -3.02 5.78 3.87
C VAL A 750 -4.14 5.79 4.91
N THR A 751 -4.75 4.61 5.07
CA THR A 751 -5.61 4.25 6.21
C THR A 751 -4.89 3.20 7.05
N ASP A 752 -5.15 3.18 8.37
CA ASP A 752 -4.53 2.23 9.31
C ASP A 752 -4.66 0.79 8.78
N PRO A 753 -3.57 0.00 8.73
CA PRO A 753 -3.57 -1.29 8.02
C PRO A 753 -4.45 -2.31 8.73
N GLY A 754 -5.50 -2.79 8.06
CA GLY A 754 -6.56 -3.57 8.68
C GLY A 754 -6.66 -5.02 8.23
N ALA A 755 -7.80 -5.61 8.59
CA ALA A 755 -8.17 -6.99 8.29
C ALA A 755 -8.14 -7.30 6.77
N GLU A 756 -8.29 -6.29 5.91
CA GLU A 756 -8.21 -6.40 4.45
C GLU A 756 -6.82 -6.82 3.94
N LYS A 757 -5.74 -6.72 4.73
CA LYS A 757 -4.38 -7.13 4.33
C LYS A 757 -3.93 -8.49 4.91
N VAL A 758 -4.71 -9.10 5.80
CA VAL A 758 -4.30 -10.28 6.59
C VAL A 758 -4.07 -11.55 5.76
N LEU A 759 -4.87 -11.80 4.72
CA LEU A 759 -4.68 -12.95 3.81
C LEU A 759 -3.85 -12.61 2.55
N SER A 760 -3.00 -11.59 2.61
CA SER A 760 -2.08 -11.24 1.52
C SER A 760 -1.24 -12.43 1.06
N LEU A 761 -1.17 -12.65 -0.26
CA LEU A 761 -0.43 -13.74 -0.90
C LEU A 761 0.30 -13.21 -2.14
N PRO A 762 1.54 -13.66 -2.40
CA PRO A 762 2.34 -13.14 -3.48
C PRO A 762 1.86 -13.63 -4.85
N PHE A 763 2.06 -12.83 -5.89
CA PHE A 763 1.80 -13.21 -7.28
C PHE A 763 2.66 -12.41 -8.25
N TYR A 764 2.89 -12.95 -9.45
CA TYR A 764 3.47 -12.19 -10.55
C TYR A 764 2.39 -11.50 -11.36
N LEU A 765 2.56 -10.21 -11.66
CA LEU A 765 1.88 -9.62 -12.81
C LEU A 765 2.32 -10.33 -14.10
N THR A 766 1.40 -10.41 -15.06
CA THR A 766 1.69 -10.97 -16.38
C THR A 766 1.42 -9.95 -17.48
N ARG A 767 2.36 -9.80 -18.42
CA ARG A 767 2.22 -8.90 -19.57
C ARG A 767 2.46 -9.68 -20.87
N GLY A 768 1.36 -9.99 -21.57
CA GLY A 768 1.40 -10.82 -22.79
C GLY A 768 1.58 -12.32 -22.53
N GLY A 769 1.40 -12.77 -21.29
CA GLY A 769 1.60 -14.17 -20.86
C GLY A 769 2.99 -14.47 -20.28
N GLU A 770 3.89 -13.48 -20.24
CA GLU A 770 5.16 -13.56 -19.51
C GLU A 770 5.02 -12.89 -18.14
N GLU A 771 5.60 -13.50 -17.10
CA GLU A 771 5.71 -12.94 -15.75
C GLU A 771 6.62 -11.70 -15.74
N THR A 772 6.20 -10.64 -15.05
CA THR A 772 6.98 -9.39 -14.95
C THR A 772 7.52 -9.15 -13.55
N ILE A 773 6.71 -8.54 -12.68
CA ILE A 773 7.09 -8.09 -11.34
C ILE A 773 6.36 -8.92 -10.28
N LEU A 774 7.09 -9.34 -9.25
CA LEU A 774 6.52 -10.03 -8.09
C LEU A 774 5.86 -9.00 -7.15
N LEU A 775 4.63 -9.25 -6.76
CA LEU A 775 3.84 -8.40 -5.88
C LEU A 775 3.59 -9.08 -4.54
N LEU A 776 3.75 -8.34 -3.44
CA LEU A 776 3.39 -8.75 -2.08
C LEU A 776 3.02 -7.50 -1.26
N ASP A 777 1.90 -7.55 -0.53
CA ASP A 777 1.49 -6.45 0.36
C ASP A 777 2.17 -6.52 1.73
N SER A 778 2.15 -5.42 2.50
CA SER A 778 2.50 -5.46 3.92
C SER A 778 1.40 -6.11 4.77
N SER A 779 1.73 -6.47 6.01
CA SER A 779 0.94 -7.42 6.81
C SER A 779 0.77 -6.96 8.28
N PRO A 780 -0.41 -6.49 8.70
CA PRO A 780 -0.70 -6.03 10.07
C PRO A 780 -0.93 -7.17 11.08
N VAL A 781 -0.53 -8.41 10.77
CA VAL A 781 -0.86 -9.62 11.54
C VAL A 781 -0.45 -9.59 13.01
N LEU A 782 0.47 -8.71 13.42
CA LEU A 782 0.90 -8.56 14.82
C LEU A 782 -0.02 -7.65 15.67
N GLU A 783 -1.01 -7.00 15.07
CA GLU A 783 -1.92 -6.07 15.75
C GLU A 783 -3.11 -6.78 16.41
N ASN A 784 -3.36 -8.05 16.03
CA ASN A 784 -4.44 -8.88 16.56
C ASN A 784 -4.00 -10.36 16.64
N GLU A 785 -4.12 -10.97 17.82
CA GLU A 785 -3.74 -12.38 18.07
C GLU A 785 -4.45 -13.36 17.10
N ALA A 786 -5.69 -13.06 16.67
CA ALA A 786 -6.43 -13.91 15.73
C ALA A 786 -5.96 -13.76 14.26
N TRP A 787 -5.45 -12.58 13.87
CA TRP A 787 -4.85 -12.37 12.56
C TRP A 787 -3.48 -13.08 12.49
N ALA A 788 -2.70 -13.04 13.57
CA ALA A 788 -1.50 -13.85 13.74
C ALA A 788 -1.80 -15.36 13.65
N GLU A 789 -2.82 -15.85 14.38
CA GLU A 789 -3.21 -17.26 14.34
C GLU A 789 -3.64 -17.69 12.93
N THR A 790 -4.39 -16.83 12.23
CA THR A 790 -4.79 -17.02 10.82
C THR A 790 -3.57 -17.17 9.90
N ALA A 791 -2.72 -16.15 9.82
CA ALA A 791 -1.63 -16.10 8.86
C ALA A 791 -0.53 -17.14 9.17
N GLY A 792 -0.23 -17.37 10.44
CA GLY A 792 0.75 -18.35 10.90
C GLY A 792 0.32 -19.80 10.65
N THR A 793 -0.97 -20.11 10.85
CA THR A 793 -1.53 -21.45 10.55
C THR A 793 -1.54 -21.75 9.06
N LEU A 794 -1.82 -20.74 8.22
CA LEU A 794 -1.82 -20.87 6.76
C LEU A 794 -0.40 -20.82 6.15
N GLY A 795 0.60 -20.38 6.91
CA GLY A 795 2.00 -20.31 6.45
C GLY A 795 2.27 -19.20 5.44
N LEU A 796 1.50 -18.11 5.49
CA LEU A 796 1.62 -16.96 4.56
C LEU A 796 2.99 -16.27 4.72
N PRO A 797 3.61 -15.75 3.64
CA PRO A 797 4.82 -14.93 3.76
C PRO A 797 4.48 -13.57 4.39
N ILE A 798 5.22 -13.19 5.43
CA ILE A 798 4.90 -11.97 6.20
C ILE A 798 5.93 -10.86 5.91
N LEU A 799 5.45 -9.71 5.47
CA LEU A 799 6.23 -8.47 5.39
C LEU A 799 5.68 -7.47 6.43
N LEU A 800 6.50 -7.15 7.43
CA LEU A 800 6.14 -6.27 8.55
C LEU A 800 6.70 -4.87 8.34
N GLU A 801 5.87 -3.85 8.52
CA GLU A 801 6.30 -2.43 8.49
C GLU A 801 6.79 -1.95 9.86
N ALA A 802 7.95 -1.30 9.88
CA ALA A 802 8.56 -0.71 11.07
C ALA A 802 8.61 0.83 10.96
N GLU A 803 7.68 1.49 11.65
CA GLU A 803 7.64 2.95 11.83
C GLU A 803 8.78 3.41 12.73
N LEU A 804 9.84 3.97 12.13
CA LEU A 804 11.05 4.35 12.87
C LEU A 804 10.85 5.51 13.86
N TRP A 805 9.72 6.21 13.82
CA TRP A 805 9.34 7.24 14.79
C TRP A 805 8.63 6.67 16.03
N GLU A 806 7.96 5.51 15.93
CA GLU A 806 7.16 4.86 16.98
C GLU A 806 8.02 4.04 17.99
N THR A 807 9.14 4.62 18.44
CA THR A 807 10.20 3.88 19.17
C THR A 807 9.76 3.14 20.45
N GLU A 808 8.70 3.58 21.16
CA GLU A 808 8.17 2.84 22.32
C GLU A 808 7.29 1.63 21.90
N ALA A 809 6.55 1.71 20.78
CA ALA A 809 5.73 0.61 20.28
C ALA A 809 6.56 -0.46 19.54
N LEU A 810 7.69 -0.05 18.95
CA LEU A 810 8.54 -0.91 18.14
C LEU A 810 9.22 -2.05 18.94
N ASP A 811 9.52 -1.86 20.23
CA ASP A 811 9.99 -2.96 21.12
C ASP A 811 8.91 -4.03 21.32
N GLU A 812 7.67 -3.62 21.61
CA GLU A 812 6.54 -4.55 21.78
C GLU A 812 6.22 -5.29 20.45
N ARG A 813 6.26 -4.61 19.29
CA ARG A 813 6.07 -5.23 17.96
C ARG A 813 7.21 -6.18 17.58
N VAL A 814 8.48 -5.84 17.85
CA VAL A 814 9.61 -6.74 17.59
C VAL A 814 9.59 -7.97 18.51
N ALA A 815 9.21 -7.82 19.78
CA ALA A 815 8.99 -8.94 20.69
C ALA A 815 7.87 -9.88 20.19
N ALA A 816 6.71 -9.33 19.79
CA ALA A 816 5.59 -10.10 19.25
C ALA A 816 5.98 -10.87 17.97
N ALA A 817 6.80 -10.27 17.10
CA ALA A 817 7.31 -10.93 15.90
C ALA A 817 8.20 -12.16 16.25
N ALA A 818 8.96 -12.10 17.35
CA ALA A 818 9.78 -13.24 17.81
C ALA A 818 8.90 -14.39 18.32
N ASP A 819 7.87 -14.08 19.13
CA ASP A 819 6.93 -15.09 19.65
C ASP A 819 6.11 -15.73 18.52
N PHE A 820 5.64 -14.94 17.55
CA PHE A 820 5.01 -15.45 16.31
C PHE A 820 5.92 -16.41 15.55
N ALA A 821 7.18 -16.01 15.31
CA ALA A 821 8.13 -16.83 14.56
C ALA A 821 8.52 -18.12 15.30
N ALA A 822 8.53 -18.10 16.63
CA ALA A 822 8.72 -19.28 17.47
C ALA A 822 7.50 -20.22 17.45
N ALA A 823 6.28 -19.67 17.45
CA ALA A 823 5.03 -20.44 17.45
C ALA A 823 4.80 -21.20 16.13
N TYR A 824 4.92 -20.50 14.99
CA TYR A 824 4.59 -21.07 13.67
C TYR A 824 5.82 -21.58 12.87
N GLY A 825 7.03 -21.39 13.42
CA GLY A 825 8.27 -21.96 12.87
C GLY A 825 8.94 -21.11 11.77
N TYR A 826 8.65 -19.81 11.70
CA TYR A 826 9.15 -18.91 10.66
C TYR A 826 10.66 -18.64 10.72
N SER A 827 11.20 -18.26 9.57
CA SER A 827 12.58 -17.78 9.40
C SER A 827 12.61 -16.26 9.19
N PHE A 828 13.31 -15.52 10.06
CA PHE A 828 13.67 -14.13 9.77
C PHE A 828 14.73 -14.04 8.68
N VAL A 829 14.43 -13.21 7.68
CA VAL A 829 15.29 -12.88 6.54
C VAL A 829 15.14 -11.38 6.21
N THR A 830 16.01 -10.82 5.36
CA THR A 830 15.80 -9.48 4.80
C THR A 830 14.86 -9.50 3.60
N GLU A 831 14.30 -8.36 3.21
CA GLU A 831 13.21 -8.24 2.23
C GLU A 831 13.57 -8.90 0.90
N TYR A 832 14.73 -8.55 0.32
CA TYR A 832 15.17 -9.20 -0.93
C TYR A 832 15.30 -10.72 -0.79
N GLN A 833 15.68 -11.22 0.40
CA GLN A 833 15.83 -12.66 0.65
C GLN A 833 14.47 -13.36 0.75
N LEU A 834 13.44 -12.69 1.29
CA LEU A 834 12.05 -13.14 1.25
C LEU A 834 11.56 -13.21 -0.21
N MET A 835 11.77 -12.15 -1.00
CA MET A 835 11.33 -12.09 -2.39
C MET A 835 12.00 -13.14 -3.29
N TYR A 836 13.31 -13.39 -3.12
CA TYR A 836 14.00 -14.50 -3.81
C TYR A 836 13.51 -15.89 -3.37
N ALA A 837 13.10 -16.06 -2.11
CA ALA A 837 12.52 -17.32 -1.64
C ALA A 837 11.10 -17.53 -2.19
N ILE A 838 10.29 -16.47 -2.24
CA ILE A 838 8.96 -16.49 -2.87
C ILE A 838 9.07 -16.82 -4.37
N ALA A 839 9.93 -16.13 -5.11
CA ALA A 839 10.14 -16.37 -6.53
C ALA A 839 10.56 -17.83 -6.84
N ALA A 840 11.44 -18.40 -6.00
CA ALA A 840 11.85 -19.79 -6.12
C ALA A 840 10.75 -20.79 -5.69
N ALA A 841 9.87 -20.39 -4.77
CA ALA A 841 8.70 -21.16 -4.34
C ALA A 841 7.58 -21.16 -5.39
N GLU A 842 7.31 -20.05 -6.08
CA GLU A 842 6.37 -19.99 -7.22
C GLU A 842 6.92 -20.79 -8.42
N ASN A 843 8.19 -20.61 -8.78
CA ASN A 843 8.86 -21.36 -9.85
C ASN A 843 9.16 -22.84 -9.49
N LEU A 844 8.81 -23.31 -8.30
CA LEU A 844 8.99 -24.71 -7.88
C LEU A 844 8.05 -25.64 -8.63
N ASP A 845 8.60 -26.78 -9.04
CA ASP A 845 7.85 -27.96 -9.47
C ASP A 845 8.39 -29.19 -8.72
N VAL A 846 7.58 -30.25 -8.56
CA VAL A 846 7.94 -31.45 -7.78
C VAL A 846 7.49 -32.72 -8.51
N ASP A 847 8.46 -33.51 -8.99
CA ASP A 847 8.17 -34.90 -9.37
C ASP A 847 7.86 -35.72 -8.11
N VAL A 848 6.73 -36.42 -8.09
CA VAL A 848 6.36 -37.36 -7.01
C VAL A 848 6.35 -38.79 -7.55
N MET A 849 7.11 -39.67 -6.91
CA MET A 849 7.37 -41.03 -7.39
C MET A 849 7.00 -42.10 -6.35
N GLY A 850 6.04 -42.96 -6.68
CA GLY A 850 5.65 -44.11 -5.86
C GLY A 850 6.71 -45.21 -5.86
N ASN A 851 7.22 -45.56 -4.67
CA ASN A 851 8.35 -46.49 -4.49
C ASN A 851 7.95 -47.89 -3.96
N SER A 852 6.73 -48.05 -3.44
CA SER A 852 6.21 -49.32 -2.91
C SER A 852 4.81 -49.64 -3.44
N ALA A 853 4.58 -50.92 -3.76
CA ALA A 853 3.25 -51.44 -4.08
C ALA A 853 2.54 -52.07 -2.86
N SER A 854 3.10 -51.90 -1.65
CA SER A 854 2.68 -52.64 -0.44
C SER A 854 2.53 -51.81 0.85
N GLY A 855 2.72 -50.49 0.75
CA GLY A 855 2.60 -49.52 1.83
C GLY A 855 2.92 -48.11 1.30
N PHE A 856 2.65 -47.06 2.07
CA PHE A 856 2.96 -45.68 1.70
C PHE A 856 4.48 -45.45 1.64
N ASP A 857 4.97 -45.01 0.49
CA ASP A 857 6.39 -44.88 0.17
C ASP A 857 6.53 -43.98 -1.08
N ILE A 858 6.82 -42.70 -0.89
CA ILE A 858 6.97 -41.71 -1.97
C ILE A 858 8.35 -41.05 -1.93
N GLU A 859 8.90 -40.74 -3.09
CA GLU A 859 10.06 -39.85 -3.25
C GLU A 859 9.60 -38.54 -3.89
N LEU A 860 10.03 -37.41 -3.33
CA LEU A 860 9.79 -36.05 -3.78
C LEU A 860 11.08 -35.50 -4.41
N VAL A 861 11.01 -34.99 -5.63
CA VAL A 861 12.15 -34.39 -6.34
C VAL A 861 11.80 -32.99 -6.82
N GLY A 862 12.26 -31.98 -6.08
CA GLY A 862 12.06 -30.58 -6.43
C GLY A 862 12.90 -30.13 -7.64
N SER A 863 12.30 -29.31 -8.50
CA SER A 863 12.94 -28.70 -9.66
C SER A 863 12.54 -27.21 -9.81
N GLY A 864 12.85 -26.59 -10.95
CA GLY A 864 12.39 -25.25 -11.28
C GLY A 864 11.81 -25.22 -12.69
N VAL A 865 10.58 -24.72 -12.84
CA VAL A 865 9.84 -24.70 -14.12
C VAL A 865 10.62 -23.99 -15.20
N THR A 866 11.22 -22.84 -14.87
CA THR A 866 12.06 -22.06 -15.77
C THR A 866 13.30 -21.51 -15.07
N ASN A 867 14.26 -21.02 -15.87
CA ASN A 867 15.40 -20.23 -15.43
C ASN A 867 15.41 -18.81 -16.03
N ALA A 868 14.28 -18.41 -16.64
CA ALA A 868 14.10 -17.13 -17.33
C ALA A 868 13.09 -16.18 -16.64
N THR A 869 12.40 -16.64 -15.59
CA THR A 869 11.50 -15.78 -14.80
C THR A 869 12.28 -14.70 -14.02
N ALA A 870 11.59 -13.61 -13.69
CA ALA A 870 12.12 -12.58 -12.80
C ALA A 870 12.49 -13.18 -11.43
N LEU A 871 13.51 -12.62 -10.78
CA LEU A 871 14.10 -13.14 -9.53
C LEU A 871 14.66 -14.58 -9.59
N TYR A 872 14.74 -15.25 -10.74
CA TYR A 872 15.32 -16.60 -10.78
C TYR A 872 16.74 -16.65 -10.18
N SER A 873 16.91 -17.50 -9.16
CA SER A 873 18.19 -17.76 -8.53
C SER A 873 18.33 -19.25 -8.23
N GLY A 874 19.19 -19.94 -9.00
CA GLY A 874 19.36 -21.39 -8.88
C GLY A 874 19.78 -21.88 -7.49
N VAL A 875 20.39 -21.01 -6.67
CA VAL A 875 20.74 -21.31 -5.27
C VAL A 875 19.50 -21.33 -4.36
N TYR A 876 18.55 -20.41 -4.57
CA TYR A 876 17.25 -20.47 -3.90
C TYR A 876 16.41 -21.63 -4.44
N GLN A 877 16.43 -21.90 -5.76
CA GLN A 877 15.69 -23.02 -6.36
C GLN A 877 16.12 -24.38 -5.77
N THR A 878 17.42 -24.60 -5.52
CA THR A 878 17.92 -25.80 -4.82
C THR A 878 17.78 -25.74 -3.30
N SER A 879 17.08 -24.74 -2.77
CA SER A 879 16.82 -24.51 -1.35
C SER A 879 15.32 -24.36 -1.02
N CYS A 880 14.43 -24.59 -1.99
CA CYS A 880 13.00 -24.61 -1.77
C CYS A 880 12.57 -25.76 -0.83
N GLY A 881 11.33 -25.69 -0.37
CA GLY A 881 10.70 -26.78 0.37
C GLY A 881 9.18 -26.74 0.27
N VAL A 882 8.55 -27.73 0.90
CA VAL A 882 7.12 -28.03 0.75
C VAL A 882 6.48 -28.33 2.10
N ARG A 883 5.16 -28.09 2.17
CA ARG A 883 4.29 -28.55 3.26
C ARG A 883 3.45 -29.71 2.73
N VAL A 884 3.74 -30.92 3.23
CA VAL A 884 2.98 -32.14 2.93
C VAL A 884 1.86 -32.26 3.96
N SER A 885 0.63 -31.96 3.55
CA SER A 885 -0.55 -32.11 4.40
C SER A 885 -1.11 -33.52 4.25
N LEU A 886 -1.01 -34.35 5.29
CA LEU A 886 -1.47 -35.74 5.28
C LEU A 886 -2.99 -35.82 5.54
N GLY A 887 -3.71 -36.52 4.66
CA GLY A 887 -5.15 -36.71 4.78
C GLY A 887 -5.57 -37.87 5.69
N GLU A 888 -6.88 -37.96 5.96
CA GLU A 888 -7.53 -38.97 6.82
C GLU A 888 -7.10 -40.40 6.47
N GLY A 889 -6.93 -40.69 5.17
CA GLY A 889 -6.55 -42.01 4.67
C GLY A 889 -5.14 -42.48 5.09
N LEU A 890 -4.26 -41.56 5.50
CA LEU A 890 -2.92 -41.87 6.04
C LEU A 890 -2.85 -41.67 7.57
N SER A 891 -3.95 -41.27 8.21
CA SER A 891 -3.99 -41.02 9.66
C SER A 891 -3.62 -42.28 10.46
N GLY A 892 -2.69 -42.12 11.40
CA GLY A 892 -2.19 -43.23 12.23
C GLY A 892 -1.10 -44.10 11.59
N LEU A 893 -0.58 -43.77 10.41
CA LEU A 893 0.68 -44.36 9.92
C LEU A 893 1.89 -43.76 10.65
N GLU A 894 2.82 -44.62 11.09
CA GLU A 894 4.16 -44.21 11.52
C GLU A 894 5.01 -43.99 10.26
N LEU A 895 5.46 -42.75 10.04
CA LEU A 895 6.18 -42.33 8.83
C LEU A 895 7.58 -41.79 9.19
N ALA A 896 8.60 -42.22 8.46
CA ALA A 896 9.94 -41.64 8.47
C ALA A 896 10.13 -40.69 7.28
N VAL A 897 10.95 -39.65 7.49
CA VAL A 897 11.32 -38.64 6.48
C VAL A 897 12.85 -38.66 6.31
N ASP A 898 13.31 -38.94 5.09
CA ASP A 898 14.72 -38.87 4.70
C ASP A 898 15.01 -37.52 4.04
N ALA A 899 15.14 -36.47 4.86
CA ALA A 899 15.48 -35.11 4.45
C ALA A 899 16.57 -34.49 5.34
N ASP A 900 17.35 -33.55 4.80
CA ASP A 900 18.43 -32.88 5.55
C ASP A 900 17.89 -31.80 6.51
N VAL A 901 16.75 -31.19 6.15
CA VAL A 901 15.98 -30.27 6.99
C VAL A 901 14.51 -30.68 6.92
N TRP A 902 13.89 -30.90 8.07
CA TRP A 902 12.44 -31.09 8.15
C TRP A 902 11.90 -30.86 9.57
N ARG A 903 10.59 -30.60 9.68
CA ARG A 903 9.82 -30.66 10.93
C ARG A 903 8.45 -31.27 10.68
N ARG A 904 7.82 -31.79 11.74
CA ARG A 904 6.43 -32.27 11.73
C ARG A 904 5.59 -31.45 12.70
N ASP A 905 4.38 -31.08 12.28
CA ASP A 905 3.37 -30.48 13.14
C ASP A 905 2.01 -31.14 12.86
N GLY A 906 1.49 -31.92 13.81
CA GLY A 906 0.29 -32.73 13.62
C GLY A 906 0.36 -33.66 12.38
N ASN A 907 -0.45 -33.34 11.36
CA ASN A 907 -0.51 -34.02 10.07
C ASN A 907 0.33 -33.34 8.97
N GLU A 908 0.96 -32.21 9.25
CA GLU A 908 1.81 -31.46 8.32
C GLU A 908 3.27 -31.87 8.44
N LEU A 909 3.94 -32.15 7.31
CA LEU A 909 5.40 -32.31 7.23
C LEU A 909 5.98 -31.16 6.42
N TYR A 910 6.83 -30.35 7.04
CA TYR A 910 7.57 -29.28 6.38
C TYR A 910 8.96 -29.80 6.02
N ILE A 911 9.32 -29.76 4.73
CA ILE A 911 10.45 -30.52 4.18
C ILE A 911 11.27 -29.67 3.20
N GLY A 912 12.60 -29.70 3.32
CA GLY A 912 13.51 -29.10 2.34
C GLY A 912 13.86 -30.05 1.18
N LEU A 913 13.79 -29.55 -0.06
CA LEU A 913 14.02 -30.32 -1.30
C LEU A 913 15.39 -30.06 -1.93
N ASN A 914 16.44 -29.90 -1.12
CA ASN A 914 17.82 -29.71 -1.58
C ASN A 914 18.47 -30.97 -2.22
N ARG A 915 17.72 -32.08 -2.21
CA ARG A 915 17.99 -33.38 -2.82
C ARG A 915 16.63 -34.13 -2.92
N PRO A 916 16.57 -35.27 -3.62
CA PRO A 916 15.46 -36.20 -3.44
C PRO A 916 15.23 -36.55 -1.96
N VAL A 917 13.97 -36.47 -1.54
CA VAL A 917 13.51 -36.78 -0.18
C VAL A 917 12.51 -37.91 -0.23
N ARG A 918 12.62 -38.89 0.68
CA ARG A 918 11.71 -40.03 0.75
C ARG A 918 10.86 -40.00 2.02
N ILE A 919 9.55 -40.20 1.89
CA ILE A 919 8.58 -40.32 2.99
C ILE A 919 7.96 -41.71 2.93
N TYR A 920 8.08 -42.51 3.99
CA TYR A 920 7.72 -43.93 3.94
C TYR A 920 7.29 -44.49 5.31
N GLU A 921 6.44 -45.53 5.29
CA GLU A 921 6.06 -46.28 6.50
C GLU A 921 7.29 -46.85 7.22
N SER A 922 7.50 -46.44 8.47
CA SER A 922 8.57 -46.92 9.35
C SER A 922 8.26 -46.68 10.82
N SER A 923 8.62 -47.64 11.67
CA SER A 923 8.50 -47.57 13.14
C SER A 923 9.87 -47.35 13.82
N GLU A 924 10.84 -46.76 13.11
CA GLU A 924 12.16 -46.41 13.67
C GLU A 924 12.15 -44.94 14.14
N GLU A 925 12.78 -44.66 15.28
CA GLU A 925 12.86 -43.29 15.81
C GLU A 925 13.71 -42.41 14.87
N ALA A 926 13.27 -41.17 14.63
CA ALA A 926 13.98 -40.23 13.76
C ALA A 926 15.39 -39.93 14.26
N GLU A 927 16.40 -40.03 13.38
CA GLU A 927 17.77 -39.60 13.70
C GLU A 927 17.84 -38.08 13.88
N PRO A 928 18.76 -37.56 14.71
CA PRO A 928 19.05 -36.14 14.84
C PRO A 928 19.28 -35.40 13.51
N HIS A 929 18.50 -34.34 13.28
CA HIS A 929 18.41 -33.60 12.03
C HIS A 929 18.33 -32.07 12.28
N LEU A 930 18.33 -31.29 11.20
CA LEU A 930 18.05 -29.86 11.25
C LEU A 930 16.54 -29.63 11.13
N THR A 931 15.98 -28.73 11.94
CA THR A 931 14.54 -28.38 11.89
C THR A 931 14.28 -27.08 11.14
N ARG A 932 15.27 -26.18 11.08
CA ARG A 932 15.20 -24.92 10.34
C ARG A 932 16.59 -24.47 9.88
N VAL A 933 16.67 -23.86 8.70
CA VAL A 933 17.83 -23.09 8.20
C VAL A 933 17.25 -21.87 7.49
N ASN A 934 17.61 -20.64 7.91
CA ASN A 934 16.89 -19.44 7.46
C ASN A 934 17.28 -18.93 6.06
N LEU A 935 18.43 -19.34 5.52
CA LEU A 935 18.98 -18.86 4.24
C LEU A 935 19.59 -19.99 3.42
N PRO A 936 19.66 -19.87 2.08
CA PRO A 936 20.29 -20.86 1.21
C PRO A 936 21.73 -21.19 1.60
N ALA A 937 22.03 -22.49 1.59
CA ALA A 937 23.27 -23.09 2.04
C ALA A 937 23.54 -24.46 1.38
N THR A 938 24.81 -24.81 1.25
CA THR A 938 25.24 -26.19 1.06
C THR A 938 25.15 -26.95 2.40
N LEU A 939 24.30 -27.98 2.45
CA LEU A 939 24.07 -28.83 3.62
C LEU A 939 24.86 -30.14 3.56
N SER A 940 25.22 -30.68 4.73
CA SER A 940 25.69 -32.06 4.88
C SER A 940 25.41 -32.55 6.31
N VAL A 941 24.32 -33.32 6.46
CA VAL A 941 23.96 -34.01 7.71
C VAL A 941 24.68 -35.37 7.76
N HIS A 942 25.07 -35.82 8.96
CA HIS A 942 25.73 -37.10 9.18
C HIS A 942 25.52 -37.63 10.60
N GLU A 943 25.89 -38.90 10.84
CA GLU A 943 25.92 -39.51 12.18
C GLU A 943 26.63 -38.55 13.18
N GLY A 944 25.90 -38.08 14.19
CA GLY A 944 26.39 -37.19 15.24
C GLY A 944 26.57 -35.70 14.90
N GLY A 945 26.12 -35.19 13.74
CA GLY A 945 26.17 -33.74 13.48
C GLY A 945 25.74 -33.28 12.09
N ALA A 946 26.03 -32.01 11.81
CA ALA A 946 25.77 -31.39 10.52
C ALA A 946 26.81 -30.32 10.18
N SER A 947 27.07 -30.13 8.88
CA SER A 947 27.81 -28.99 8.35
C SER A 947 26.89 -28.14 7.49
N VAL A 948 26.82 -26.84 7.76
CA VAL A 948 26.07 -25.87 6.95
C VAL A 948 27.03 -24.78 6.48
N LEU A 949 27.08 -24.55 5.17
CA LEU A 949 27.84 -23.48 4.52
C LEU A 949 26.86 -22.59 3.77
N PHE A 950 26.60 -21.39 4.29
CA PHE A 950 25.67 -20.44 3.68
C PHE A 950 26.24 -19.83 2.41
N ASP A 951 25.36 -19.57 1.44
CA ASP A 951 25.71 -18.89 0.19
C ASP A 951 25.58 -17.36 0.29
N ARG A 952 24.88 -16.85 1.33
CA ARG A 952 24.70 -15.41 1.61
C ARG A 952 25.04 -15.06 3.06
N GLY A 953 25.30 -13.76 3.29
CA GLY A 953 25.42 -13.16 4.62
C GLY A 953 24.11 -12.48 5.05
N GLY A 954 24.23 -11.58 6.03
CA GLY A 954 23.12 -10.96 6.76
C GLY A 954 22.98 -11.64 8.13
N MET A 955 21.75 -12.03 8.48
CA MET A 955 21.47 -12.94 9.58
C MET A 955 21.48 -14.39 9.06
N MET A 956 22.32 -15.25 9.62
CA MET A 956 22.32 -16.69 9.38
C MET A 956 21.87 -17.42 10.64
N GLN A 957 20.95 -18.37 10.51
CA GLN A 957 20.41 -19.17 11.60
C GLN A 957 20.22 -20.64 11.19
N VAL A 958 20.53 -21.55 12.11
CA VAL A 958 20.26 -23.00 12.01
C VAL A 958 19.61 -23.47 13.30
N GLU A 959 18.59 -24.32 13.21
CA GLU A 959 17.96 -25.02 14.33
C GLU A 959 18.13 -26.54 14.19
N THR A 960 18.37 -27.22 15.32
CA THR A 960 18.49 -28.69 15.42
C THR A 960 17.28 -29.30 16.14
N SER A 961 16.94 -30.57 15.85
CA SER A 961 15.88 -31.30 16.57
C SER A 961 16.29 -31.83 17.95
N VAL A 962 17.58 -31.81 18.28
CA VAL A 962 18.14 -32.24 19.58
C VAL A 962 19.19 -31.25 20.09
N PRO A 963 19.50 -31.22 21.40
CA PRO A 963 20.55 -30.36 21.93
C PRO A 963 21.89 -30.57 21.21
N ALA A 964 22.57 -29.48 20.92
CA ALA A 964 23.76 -29.49 20.09
C ALA A 964 24.78 -28.43 20.50
N SER A 965 26.01 -28.60 20.04
CA SER A 965 27.11 -27.65 20.23
C SER A 965 27.87 -27.39 18.94
N THR A 966 28.60 -26.26 18.87
CA THR A 966 29.47 -25.95 17.73
C THR A 966 30.88 -25.54 18.18
N SER A 967 31.85 -25.80 17.30
CA SER A 967 33.23 -25.28 17.41
C SER A 967 33.51 -24.10 16.46
N SER A 968 32.54 -23.70 15.64
CA SER A 968 32.68 -22.58 14.71
C SER A 968 32.64 -21.23 15.43
N SER A 969 33.46 -20.28 14.98
CA SER A 969 33.61 -18.98 15.63
C SER A 969 32.57 -17.94 15.19
N GLY A 970 32.11 -17.14 16.16
CA GLY A 970 31.19 -16.03 15.94
C GLY A 970 29.73 -16.45 15.77
N TRP A 971 29.34 -17.59 16.35
CA TRP A 971 27.95 -18.04 16.48
C TRP A 971 27.51 -17.88 17.94
N THR A 972 26.28 -17.40 18.17
CA THR A 972 25.56 -17.57 19.44
C THR A 972 24.80 -18.90 19.41
N SER A 973 24.30 -19.34 20.57
CA SER A 973 23.55 -20.59 20.70
C SER A 973 22.56 -20.54 21.86
N GLU A 974 21.31 -20.95 21.63
CA GLU A 974 20.23 -20.93 22.62
C GLU A 974 19.30 -22.16 22.47
N PRO A 975 18.58 -22.59 23.52
CA PRO A 975 17.68 -23.74 23.42
C PRO A 975 16.47 -23.43 22.53
N SER A 976 16.10 -24.35 21.63
CA SER A 976 14.84 -24.22 20.89
C SER A 976 13.64 -24.69 21.72
N ALA A 977 12.46 -24.12 21.44
CA ALA A 977 11.19 -24.63 21.93
C ALA A 977 10.91 -26.08 21.46
N SER A 978 11.46 -26.49 20.32
CA SER A 978 11.43 -27.88 19.82
C SER A 978 12.23 -28.88 20.67
N GLY A 979 13.03 -28.38 21.62
CA GLY A 979 13.91 -29.18 22.49
C GLY A 979 15.37 -29.25 22.03
N GLY A 980 15.70 -28.71 20.86
CA GLY A 980 17.06 -28.66 20.33
C GLY A 980 17.80 -27.34 20.58
N THR A 981 18.52 -26.84 19.58
CA THR A 981 19.38 -25.65 19.71
C THR A 981 19.32 -24.78 18.46
N ILE A 982 19.04 -23.50 18.66
CA ILE A 982 19.15 -22.45 17.64
C ILE A 982 20.58 -21.90 17.70
N PHE A 983 21.24 -21.78 16.54
CA PHE A 983 22.52 -21.11 16.37
C PHE A 983 22.35 -19.90 15.45
N THR A 984 22.71 -18.71 15.92
CA THR A 984 22.52 -17.45 15.17
C THR A 984 23.87 -16.75 14.94
N LYS A 985 24.03 -16.09 13.78
CA LYS A 985 25.21 -15.30 13.43
C LYS A 985 24.87 -14.14 12.49
N TYR A 986 25.30 -12.94 12.88
CA TYR A 986 25.27 -11.75 12.05
C TYR A 986 26.63 -11.51 11.38
N ALA A 987 26.67 -11.51 10.05
CA ALA A 987 27.84 -11.09 9.26
C ALA A 987 27.45 -10.78 7.81
N SER A 988 27.92 -9.66 7.26
CA SER A 988 27.71 -9.25 5.86
C SER A 988 28.34 -10.20 4.81
N SER A 989 29.19 -11.14 5.24
CA SER A 989 29.78 -12.17 4.38
C SER A 989 29.29 -13.58 4.77
N PRO A 990 29.16 -14.53 3.80
CA PRO A 990 28.60 -15.84 4.08
C PRO A 990 29.42 -16.64 5.09
N GLY A 991 28.71 -17.34 5.99
CA GLY A 991 29.27 -18.07 7.12
C GLY A 991 29.20 -19.59 6.97
N SER A 992 29.84 -20.29 7.90
CA SER A 992 29.65 -21.73 8.07
C SER A 992 29.67 -22.15 9.54
N ILE A 993 28.95 -23.22 9.82
CA ILE A 993 28.84 -23.85 11.14
C ILE A 993 29.07 -25.36 11.01
N LEU A 994 29.83 -25.90 11.96
CA LEU A 994 29.96 -27.34 12.20
C LEU A 994 29.25 -27.65 13.52
N ILE A 995 28.14 -28.36 13.42
CA ILE A 995 27.26 -28.74 14.52
C ILE A 995 27.60 -30.17 14.95
N SER A 996 27.57 -30.42 16.25
CA SER A 996 27.67 -31.75 16.85
C SER A 996 26.49 -31.95 17.80
N TYR A 997 25.75 -33.04 17.62
CA TYR A 997 24.64 -33.42 18.50
C TYR A 997 25.18 -34.08 19.79
N ASP A 998 24.48 -33.88 20.92
CA ASP A 998 24.94 -34.29 22.28
C ASP A 998 24.71 -35.78 22.65
#